data_AF-A0A8K0JW51-F1
#
_entry.id   AF-A0A8K0JW51-F1
#
_cell.length_a   1.000
_cell.length_b   1.000
_cell.length_c   1.000
_cell.angle_alpha   90.00
_cell.angle_beta   90.00
_cell.angle_gamma   90.00
#
_symmetry.space_group_name_H-M   'P 1'
#
loop_
_entity.id
_entity.type
_entity.pdbx_description
1 polymer ?
#
loop_
_entity_poly.entity_id
_entity_poly.type
_entity_poly.pdbx_seq_one_letter_code
_entity_poly.pdbx_strand_id
1 'polypeptide(L)'
;MQLKIVEAVPEPSRLGSSLVEAIALQRAHDNVLTQLQSKQSPVEELLRQADKLISTQRPRAEVYAAMAESLGLAWKDVNNLLELRKTVLDLNVAYHSRAEECLERMNQLETECHREDVEFNEEDPDSVKAALTRLHDMRKGMLESLAGALQEGKALLGKTREIAACGTLDSRPDKIRSNAEYAVSQVEHWLESLHDQRQTLEGPWKDYRSVLERRLALSLLAADLTALEKALYQAKDINFLEREEHIFDLNLGDSSSSAELLLHEHKKTENISVELRDRALKITKATEHLVSSGPAPGGQSPAERRASSRAYAVLAGCTDFGELVEQRTVLLSRAISFFRSAQAAQTKLDQLEVQLCTMPKGYGIDNSQIVSLHAQAAKAIEDTVEAPLQEGYGLLKDTGNKSSKGNEGIQNAIDELEKRKVRLEEMCTAHKEENVRLSQAVTIFLEKQNDLYSWLVSIAEAFLQGHQDMGSVYPMAKDFLELHQKLLNDLNLKGTEIEALLSTLPPILEWLEGEQRTDVSCKASALRLQWIDLRAMLEARIDLCRPYVAFHSLAARLIKEIDAAEDGFREKQVKSEGRNGDDMEAEQRWLSIQQLFLQLTNTGKNFLQDAEKATDPYLDIKRACLCVQTLLEHLGSRQLSVNEAWEEWQHRITIRREFQVQWERSMTESSKTIEWVSKLEVQFYPVIRGQSSSSRVIARELEERLQSFIPEVKRSQSEIELRVKTLEALSLKGNTQGQKDAIIKSLSDLYQKFQLISTEYQILVQMLIAFFKNMSELDRKIETLQSQYRTSLLPRELAEAEQQLKEHEASKQAVLELFKFAQTESEQIISRIHQQ
;
A
#
# COMPACT_ATOMS: atom_id res chain seq x y z
N MET A 1 -116.35 67.69 101.37
CA MET A 1 -114.90 67.96 101.39
C MET A 1 -114.19 66.68 101.01
N GLN A 2 -113.38 66.68 99.95
CA GLN A 2 -112.53 65.54 99.58
C GLN A 2 -111.11 65.78 100.15
N LEU A 3 -110.55 64.77 100.82
CA LEU A 3 -109.15 64.73 101.25
C LEU A 3 -108.25 64.63 100.01
N LYS A 4 -107.27 65.53 99.91
CA LYS A 4 -106.23 65.51 98.87
C LYS A 4 -104.85 65.36 99.51
N ILE A 5 -103.96 64.67 98.82
CA ILE A 5 -102.55 64.54 99.21
C ILE A 5 -101.90 65.92 99.02
N VAL A 6 -101.21 66.40 100.05
CA VAL A 6 -100.57 67.74 100.05
C VAL A 6 -99.18 67.69 99.42
N GLU A 7 -98.43 66.61 99.69
CA GLU A 7 -97.09 66.41 99.14
C GLU A 7 -96.67 64.93 99.25
N ALA A 8 -96.07 64.39 98.18
CA ALA A 8 -95.44 63.07 98.16
C ALA A 8 -93.92 63.24 98.02
N VAL A 9 -93.15 62.73 98.98
CA VAL A 9 -91.68 62.78 98.98
C VAL A 9 -91.13 61.35 99.09
N PRO A 10 -90.24 60.90 98.18
CA PRO A 10 -89.78 61.57 96.97
C PRO A 10 -90.84 61.64 95.86
N GLU A 11 -90.63 62.53 94.90
CA GLU A 11 -91.60 62.84 93.84
C GLU A 11 -91.88 61.62 92.93
N PRO A 12 -93.15 61.41 92.52
CA PRO A 12 -93.57 60.20 91.80
C PRO A 12 -92.96 60.04 90.40
N SER A 13 -92.43 61.10 89.80
CA SER A 13 -91.79 61.07 88.48
C SER A 13 -90.26 61.10 88.52
N ARG A 14 -89.62 61.13 89.70
CA ARG A 14 -88.16 61.27 89.80
C ARG A 14 -87.43 60.03 89.26
N LEU A 15 -86.60 60.16 88.24
CA LEU A 15 -85.82 59.04 87.71
C LEU A 15 -84.38 59.07 88.22
N GLY A 16 -83.73 57.91 88.25
CA GLY A 16 -82.28 57.82 88.41
C GLY A 16 -81.62 58.08 87.07
N SER A 17 -80.49 58.79 87.07
CA SER A 17 -79.72 59.15 85.87
C SER A 17 -78.69 58.11 85.43
N SER A 18 -78.51 57.08 86.25
CA SER A 18 -77.61 55.95 86.02
C SER A 18 -78.23 54.67 86.56
N LEU A 19 -77.68 53.51 86.18
CA LEU A 19 -78.13 52.23 86.72
C LEU A 19 -78.04 52.19 88.25
N VAL A 20 -76.93 52.70 88.79
CA VAL A 20 -76.69 52.78 90.24
C VAL A 20 -77.76 53.62 90.94
N GLU A 21 -78.09 54.80 90.37
CA GLU A 21 -79.10 55.69 90.94
C GLU A 21 -80.52 55.11 90.80
N ALA A 22 -80.84 54.50 89.66
CA ALA A 22 -82.14 53.88 89.40
C ALA A 22 -82.43 52.76 90.41
N ILE A 23 -81.45 51.88 90.66
CA ILE A 23 -81.56 50.79 91.64
C ILE A 23 -81.74 51.35 93.06
N ALA A 24 -81.00 52.41 93.40
CA ALA A 24 -81.11 53.04 94.71
C ALA A 24 -82.53 53.60 94.95
N LEU A 25 -83.13 54.26 93.94
CA LEU A 25 -84.49 54.79 94.01
C LEU A 25 -85.55 53.67 94.07
N GLN A 26 -85.40 52.60 93.29
CA GLN A 26 -86.28 51.43 93.33
C GLN A 26 -86.32 50.80 94.74
N ARG A 27 -85.15 50.53 95.32
CA ARG A 27 -85.04 49.96 96.68
C ARG A 27 -85.63 50.86 97.74
N ALA A 28 -85.40 52.17 97.64
CA ALA A 28 -86.00 53.13 98.56
C ALA A 28 -87.53 53.09 98.48
N HIS A 29 -88.09 52.96 97.28
CA HIS A 29 -89.54 52.89 97.06
C HIS A 29 -90.17 51.58 97.55
N ASP A 30 -89.51 50.43 97.36
CA ASP A 30 -89.97 49.15 97.88
C ASP A 30 -90.07 49.15 99.42
N ASN A 31 -89.18 49.85 100.10
CA ASN A 31 -89.26 50.07 101.54
C ASN A 31 -90.50 50.89 101.92
N VAL A 32 -90.85 51.93 101.14
CA VAL A 32 -92.05 52.74 101.35
C VAL A 32 -93.32 51.91 101.15
N LEU A 33 -93.40 51.08 100.11
CA LEU A 33 -94.53 50.17 99.88
C LEU A 33 -94.74 49.22 101.06
N THR A 34 -93.65 48.66 101.58
CA THR A 34 -93.68 47.78 102.76
C THR A 34 -94.23 48.52 104.00
N GLN A 35 -93.81 49.76 104.22
CA GLN A 35 -94.34 50.60 105.30
C GLN A 35 -95.82 50.95 105.08
N LEU A 36 -96.26 51.23 103.85
CA LEU A 36 -97.65 51.53 103.53
C LEU A 36 -98.56 50.32 103.83
N GLN A 37 -98.14 49.11 103.49
CA GLN A 37 -98.89 47.88 103.79
C GLN A 37 -99.19 47.73 105.29
N SER A 38 -98.27 48.13 106.17
CA SER A 38 -98.50 48.11 107.63
C SER A 38 -99.63 49.04 108.09
N LYS A 39 -100.00 50.04 107.27
CA LYS A 39 -101.05 51.02 107.54
C LYS A 39 -102.41 50.64 106.93
N GLN A 40 -102.47 49.62 106.07
CA GLN A 40 -103.70 49.11 105.45
C GLN A 40 -104.74 48.71 106.51
N SER A 41 -104.35 47.80 107.43
CA SER A 41 -105.26 47.29 108.46
C SER A 41 -105.79 48.40 109.40
N PRO A 42 -104.96 49.34 109.89
CA PRO A 42 -105.45 50.50 110.64
C PRO A 42 -106.46 51.38 109.88
N VAL A 43 -106.25 51.63 108.59
CA VAL A 43 -107.15 52.45 107.78
C VAL A 43 -108.48 51.73 107.52
N GLU A 44 -108.45 50.43 107.24
CA GLU A 44 -109.65 49.60 107.10
C GLU A 44 -110.48 49.56 108.40
N GLU A 45 -109.81 49.45 109.56
CA GLU A 45 -110.51 49.48 110.85
C GLU A 45 -111.12 50.85 111.14
N LEU A 46 -110.44 51.95 110.77
CA LEU A 46 -110.99 53.31 110.84
C LEU A 46 -112.23 53.49 109.95
N LEU A 47 -112.19 52.97 108.73
CA LEU A 47 -113.34 52.97 107.81
C LEU A 47 -114.50 52.14 108.39
N ARG A 48 -114.23 50.95 108.95
CA ARG A 48 -115.23 50.10 109.61
C ARG A 48 -115.86 50.77 110.82
N GLN A 49 -115.05 51.49 111.61
CA GLN A 49 -115.55 52.29 112.74
C GLN A 49 -116.43 53.44 112.27
N ALA A 50 -116.06 54.10 111.16
CA ALA A 50 -116.89 55.12 110.54
C ALA A 50 -118.23 54.54 110.05
N ASP A 51 -118.24 53.37 109.40
CA ASP A 51 -119.46 52.64 109.00
C ASP A 51 -120.39 52.35 110.19
N LYS A 52 -119.80 51.94 111.32
CA LYS A 52 -120.57 51.72 112.55
C LYS A 52 -121.18 53.02 113.09
N LEU A 53 -120.47 54.14 113.04
CA LEU A 53 -120.97 55.45 113.45
C LEU A 53 -122.07 55.99 112.53
N ILE A 54 -121.96 55.76 111.21
CA ILE A 54 -122.99 56.09 110.21
C ILE A 54 -124.30 55.37 110.55
N SER A 55 -124.23 54.09 110.94
CA SER A 55 -125.43 53.31 111.28
C SER A 55 -126.17 53.76 112.55
N THR A 56 -125.46 54.40 113.50
CA THR A 56 -125.99 54.69 114.84
C THR A 56 -126.40 56.15 115.07
N GLN A 57 -125.76 57.12 114.42
CA GLN A 57 -126.05 58.55 114.62
C GLN A 57 -126.85 59.16 113.45
N ARG A 58 -128.18 58.97 113.47
CA ARG A 58 -129.07 59.42 112.38
C ARG A 58 -129.01 60.92 112.02
N PRO A 59 -128.75 61.88 112.92
CA PRO A 59 -128.65 63.30 112.52
C PRO A 59 -127.34 63.67 111.80
N ARG A 60 -126.31 62.82 111.81
CA ARG A 60 -124.95 63.12 111.27
C ARG A 60 -124.36 62.03 110.38
N ALA A 61 -125.12 60.99 110.08
CA ALA A 61 -124.66 59.82 109.31
C ALA A 61 -124.06 60.18 107.94
N GLU A 62 -124.65 61.15 107.23
CA GLU A 62 -124.19 61.58 105.89
C GLU A 62 -122.75 62.14 105.90
N VAL A 63 -122.36 62.87 106.96
CA VAL A 63 -121.02 63.45 107.06
C VAL A 63 -119.97 62.36 107.27
N TYR A 64 -120.25 61.39 108.15
CA TYR A 64 -119.34 60.27 108.38
C TYR A 64 -119.22 59.38 107.14
N ALA A 65 -120.30 59.19 106.37
CA ALA A 65 -120.28 58.46 105.09
C ALA A 65 -119.38 59.16 104.07
N ALA A 66 -119.56 60.48 103.89
CA ALA A 66 -118.71 61.25 103.00
C ALA A 66 -117.22 61.27 103.45
N MET A 67 -116.95 61.28 104.75
CA MET A 67 -115.58 61.21 105.29
C MET A 67 -114.94 59.83 105.10
N ALA A 68 -115.69 58.74 105.34
CA ALA A 68 -115.21 57.37 105.12
C ALA A 68 -114.97 57.11 103.63
N GLU A 69 -115.91 57.50 102.75
CA GLU A 69 -115.74 57.42 101.31
C GLU A 69 -114.53 58.24 100.85
N SER A 70 -114.37 59.48 101.35
CA SER A 70 -113.21 60.30 101.02
C SER A 70 -111.89 59.70 101.52
N LEU A 71 -111.86 59.04 102.68
CA LEU A 71 -110.66 58.38 103.21
C LEU A 71 -110.34 57.11 102.41
N GLY A 72 -111.35 56.31 102.06
CA GLY A 72 -111.19 55.11 101.25
C GLY A 72 -110.72 55.42 99.82
N LEU A 73 -111.27 56.47 99.20
CA LEU A 73 -110.80 56.98 97.91
C LEU A 73 -109.35 57.46 98.02
N ALA A 74 -109.02 58.33 98.98
CA ALA A 74 -107.65 58.81 99.17
C ALA A 74 -106.66 57.67 99.45
N TRP A 75 -107.06 56.64 100.19
CA TRP A 75 -106.21 55.47 100.46
C TRP A 75 -105.97 54.61 99.21
N LYS A 76 -107.01 54.37 98.40
CA LYS A 76 -106.90 53.69 97.11
C LYS A 76 -105.99 54.47 96.17
N ASP A 77 -106.13 55.78 96.16
CA ASP A 77 -105.36 56.70 95.34
C ASP A 77 -103.87 56.74 95.70
N VAL A 78 -103.52 56.73 97.00
CA VAL A 78 -102.13 56.60 97.46
C VAL A 78 -101.53 55.27 97.00
N ASN A 79 -102.26 54.16 97.15
CA ASN A 79 -101.78 52.85 96.69
C ASN A 79 -101.54 52.83 95.17
N ASN A 80 -102.49 53.36 94.39
CA ASN A 80 -102.34 53.46 92.94
C ASN A 80 -101.12 54.31 92.53
N LEU A 81 -100.89 55.43 93.21
CA LEU A 81 -99.75 56.31 92.94
C LEU A 81 -98.41 55.62 93.27
N LEU A 82 -98.33 54.87 94.37
CA LEU A 82 -97.11 54.15 94.72
C LEU A 82 -96.87 52.92 93.81
N GLU A 83 -97.91 52.21 93.39
CA GLU A 83 -97.76 51.12 92.40
C GLU A 83 -97.33 51.65 91.03
N LEU A 84 -97.89 52.79 90.61
CA LEU A 84 -97.47 53.48 89.39
C LEU A 84 -95.99 53.92 89.50
N ARG A 85 -95.58 54.45 90.66
CA ARG A 85 -94.18 54.79 90.94
C ARG A 85 -93.25 53.58 90.88
N LYS A 86 -93.67 52.44 91.43
CA LYS A 86 -92.92 51.18 91.37
C LYS A 86 -92.68 50.78 89.92
N THR A 87 -93.75 50.78 89.11
CA THR A 87 -93.68 50.47 87.68
C THR A 87 -92.68 51.38 86.95
N VAL A 88 -92.66 52.68 87.23
CA VAL A 88 -91.71 53.61 86.62
C VAL A 88 -90.27 53.35 87.05
N LEU A 89 -90.04 53.01 88.31
CA LEU A 89 -88.70 52.71 88.82
C LEU A 89 -88.16 51.39 88.27
N ASP A 90 -89.01 50.37 88.16
CA ASP A 90 -88.68 49.09 87.54
C ASP A 90 -88.27 49.30 86.07
N LEU A 91 -89.02 50.12 85.33
CA LEU A 91 -88.69 50.50 83.96
C LEU A 91 -87.42 51.36 83.85
N ASN A 92 -87.13 52.21 84.85
CA ASN A 92 -85.91 53.01 84.89
C ASN A 92 -84.66 52.14 85.10
N VAL A 93 -84.74 51.14 85.99
CA VAL A 93 -83.67 50.14 86.18
C VAL A 93 -83.51 49.27 84.93
N ALA A 94 -84.62 48.81 84.34
CA ALA A 94 -84.60 48.01 83.11
C ALA A 94 -83.94 48.77 81.95
N TYR A 95 -84.30 50.04 81.76
CA TYR A 95 -83.68 50.91 80.76
C TYR A 95 -82.17 51.04 80.97
N HIS A 96 -81.72 51.46 82.15
CA HIS A 96 -80.29 51.69 82.38
C HIS A 96 -79.47 50.39 82.32
N SER A 97 -80.04 49.25 82.71
CA SER A 97 -79.37 47.94 82.59
C SER A 97 -79.11 47.61 81.12
N ARG A 98 -80.10 47.84 80.25
CA ARG A 98 -79.99 47.61 78.81
C ARG A 98 -79.13 48.66 78.11
N ALA A 99 -79.17 49.90 78.57
CA ALA A 99 -78.35 50.98 78.03
C ALA A 99 -76.85 50.73 78.29
N GLU A 100 -76.46 50.29 79.49
CA GLU A 100 -75.05 49.93 79.78
C GLU A 100 -74.57 48.74 78.94
N GLU A 101 -75.39 47.68 78.81
CA GLU A 101 -75.10 46.54 77.93
C GLU A 101 -74.87 47.00 76.47
N CYS A 102 -75.67 47.96 76.00
CA CYS A 102 -75.55 48.49 74.66
C CYS A 102 -74.27 49.30 74.45
N LEU A 103 -73.93 50.17 75.41
CA LEU A 103 -72.70 50.96 75.39
C LEU A 103 -71.45 50.07 75.40
N GLU A 104 -71.45 48.99 76.17
CA GLU A 104 -70.34 48.03 76.19
C GLU A 104 -70.14 47.38 74.82
N ARG A 105 -71.23 46.96 74.15
CA ARG A 105 -71.16 46.39 72.80
C ARG A 105 -70.73 47.42 71.74
N MET A 106 -71.10 48.69 71.90
CA MET A 106 -70.60 49.77 71.02
C MET A 106 -69.08 49.95 71.17
N ASN A 107 -68.56 50.00 72.39
CA ASN A 107 -67.12 50.14 72.67
C ASN A 107 -66.30 48.95 72.14
N GLN A 108 -66.83 47.73 72.29
CA GLN A 108 -66.19 46.52 71.75
C GLN A 108 -66.07 46.60 70.22
N LEU A 109 -67.13 47.04 69.53
CA LEU A 109 -67.12 47.20 68.07
C LEU A 109 -66.20 48.35 67.63
N GLU A 110 -66.16 49.47 68.35
CA GLU A 110 -65.26 50.59 68.06
C GLU A 110 -63.78 50.17 68.19
N THR A 111 -63.46 49.41 69.24
CA THR A 111 -62.10 48.88 69.46
C THR A 111 -61.68 47.95 68.32
N GLU A 112 -62.59 47.08 67.85
CA GLU A 112 -62.30 46.19 66.72
C GLU A 112 -62.11 46.96 65.40
N CYS A 113 -62.79 48.09 65.21
CA CYS A 113 -62.63 48.94 64.01
C CYS A 113 -61.29 49.69 63.98
N HIS A 114 -60.74 50.05 65.14
CA HIS A 114 -59.44 50.75 65.28
C HIS A 114 -58.27 49.79 65.49
N ARG A 115 -58.49 48.49 65.27
CA ARG A 115 -57.49 47.47 65.44
C ARG A 115 -56.47 47.56 64.30
N GLU A 116 -55.39 48.30 64.55
CA GLU A 116 -54.30 48.45 63.57
C GLU A 116 -53.33 47.25 63.56
N ASP A 117 -53.37 46.34 64.55
CA ASP A 117 -52.32 45.33 64.76
C ASP A 117 -52.72 43.84 64.60
N VAL A 118 -52.07 43.21 63.60
CA VAL A 118 -51.25 41.97 63.56
C VAL A 118 -51.81 40.60 64.05
N GLU A 119 -52.98 40.48 64.68
CA GLU A 119 -53.39 39.16 65.20
C GLU A 119 -53.93 38.16 64.16
N PHE A 120 -54.26 38.59 62.93
CA PHE A 120 -54.73 37.70 61.88
C PHE A 120 -53.83 37.78 60.64
N ASN A 121 -53.69 36.66 59.93
CA ASN A 121 -52.81 36.59 58.77
C ASN A 121 -53.49 37.28 57.58
N GLU A 122 -53.08 38.50 57.29
CA GLU A 122 -53.61 39.30 56.18
C GLU A 122 -53.38 38.64 54.80
N GLU A 123 -52.43 37.71 54.69
CA GLU A 123 -52.10 37.00 53.45
C GLU A 123 -52.92 35.70 53.29
N ASP A 124 -53.62 35.24 54.33
CA ASP A 124 -54.48 34.05 54.28
C ASP A 124 -55.96 34.43 54.07
N PRO A 125 -56.59 34.04 52.94
CA PRO A 125 -57.99 34.39 52.66
C PRO A 125 -58.97 33.86 53.72
N ASP A 126 -58.70 32.73 54.37
CA ASP A 126 -59.63 32.18 55.37
C ASP A 126 -59.55 32.95 56.69
N SER A 127 -58.35 33.42 57.06
CA SER A 127 -58.14 34.33 58.20
C SER A 127 -58.90 35.66 58.03
N VAL A 128 -58.83 36.27 56.84
CA VAL A 128 -59.54 37.55 56.56
C VAL A 128 -61.06 37.37 56.53
N LYS A 129 -61.58 36.25 56.01
CA LYS A 129 -63.02 35.92 56.08
C LYS A 129 -63.52 35.77 57.52
N ALA A 130 -62.72 35.15 58.39
CA ALA A 130 -63.06 35.01 59.80
C ALA A 130 -63.15 36.37 60.50
N ALA A 131 -62.24 37.30 60.19
CA ALA A 131 -62.27 38.68 60.70
C ALA A 131 -63.53 39.44 60.24
N LEU A 132 -63.90 39.35 58.95
CA LEU A 132 -65.15 39.94 58.43
C LEU A 132 -66.41 39.39 59.12
N THR A 133 -66.43 38.09 59.37
CA THR A 133 -67.55 37.42 60.04
C THR A 133 -67.68 37.90 61.49
N ARG A 134 -66.57 37.98 62.22
CA ARG A 134 -66.51 38.53 63.58
C ARG A 134 -67.03 39.97 63.62
N LEU A 135 -66.56 40.84 62.72
CA LEU A 135 -66.98 42.24 62.63
C LEU A 135 -68.50 42.36 62.37
N HIS A 136 -69.04 41.50 61.52
CA HIS A 136 -70.48 41.43 61.25
C HIS A 136 -71.28 41.00 62.50
N ASP A 137 -70.84 39.96 63.20
CA ASP A 137 -71.53 39.45 64.38
C ASP A 137 -71.49 40.44 65.55
N MET A 138 -70.38 41.16 65.74
CA MET A 138 -70.27 42.23 66.74
C MET A 138 -71.26 43.37 66.47
N ARG A 139 -71.38 43.80 65.20
CA ARG A 139 -72.38 44.80 64.80
C ARG A 139 -73.80 44.32 65.04
N LYS A 140 -74.10 43.07 64.69
CA LYS A 140 -75.42 42.47 64.93
C LYS A 140 -75.76 42.47 66.42
N GLY A 141 -74.83 42.00 67.26
CA GLY A 141 -75.00 42.01 68.71
C GLY A 141 -75.20 43.42 69.28
N MET A 142 -74.43 44.41 68.83
CA MET A 142 -74.62 45.80 69.24
C MET A 142 -76.03 46.31 68.87
N LEU A 143 -76.50 46.08 67.63
CA LEU A 143 -77.84 46.51 67.20
C LEU A 143 -78.97 45.82 67.97
N GLU A 144 -78.82 44.55 68.32
CA GLU A 144 -79.79 43.81 69.15
C GLU A 144 -79.87 44.40 70.58
N SER A 145 -78.73 44.74 71.18
CA SER A 145 -78.71 45.39 72.51
C SER A 145 -79.32 46.80 72.47
N LEU A 146 -79.07 47.55 71.39
CA LEU A 146 -79.68 48.87 71.17
C LEU A 146 -81.20 48.76 71.06
N ALA A 147 -81.70 47.77 70.31
CA ALA A 147 -83.13 47.53 70.21
C ALA A 147 -83.77 47.24 71.58
N GLY A 148 -83.10 46.44 72.42
CA GLY A 148 -83.53 46.18 73.79
C GLY A 148 -83.56 47.43 74.67
N ALA A 149 -82.49 48.25 74.64
CA ALA A 149 -82.44 49.51 75.39
C ALA A 149 -83.53 50.50 74.94
N LEU A 150 -83.74 50.65 73.63
CA LEU A 150 -84.78 51.51 73.07
C LEU A 150 -86.19 51.01 73.44
N GLN A 151 -86.41 49.69 73.54
CA GLN A 151 -87.70 49.12 73.94
C GLN A 151 -88.03 49.47 75.40
N GLU A 152 -87.10 49.25 76.32
CA GLU A 152 -87.28 49.58 77.73
C GLU A 152 -87.42 51.10 77.93
N GLY A 153 -86.62 51.90 77.21
CA GLY A 153 -86.70 53.35 77.27
C GLY A 153 -88.02 53.88 76.70
N LYS A 154 -88.57 53.26 75.64
CA LYS A 154 -89.92 53.57 75.14
C LYS A 154 -91.01 53.19 76.15
N ALA A 155 -90.87 52.06 76.84
CA ALA A 155 -91.81 51.65 77.88
C ALA A 155 -91.79 52.64 79.06
N LEU A 156 -90.60 53.05 79.50
CA LEU A 156 -90.38 54.08 80.52
C LEU A 156 -90.95 55.44 80.08
N LEU A 157 -90.69 55.84 78.83
CA LEU A 157 -91.23 57.07 78.23
C LEU A 157 -92.76 57.04 78.15
N GLY A 158 -93.33 55.89 77.79
CA GLY A 158 -94.78 55.68 77.77
C GLY A 158 -95.39 55.88 79.16
N LYS A 159 -94.82 55.25 80.19
CA LYS A 159 -95.32 55.38 81.57
C LYS A 159 -95.11 56.77 82.18
N THR A 160 -94.01 57.45 81.88
CA THR A 160 -93.80 58.83 82.32
C THR A 160 -94.74 59.81 81.62
N ARG A 161 -95.07 59.60 80.33
CA ARG A 161 -96.12 60.36 79.61
C ARG A 161 -97.52 60.11 80.14
N GLU A 162 -97.86 58.86 80.50
CA GLU A 162 -99.12 58.55 81.19
C GLU A 162 -99.25 59.35 82.50
N ILE A 163 -98.17 59.45 83.28
CA ILE A 163 -98.14 60.27 84.52
C ILE A 163 -98.29 61.76 84.21
N ALA A 164 -97.65 62.27 83.16
CA ALA A 164 -97.79 63.67 82.76
C ALA A 164 -99.21 64.01 82.30
N ALA A 165 -99.91 63.06 81.66
CA ALA A 165 -101.28 63.22 81.15
C ALA A 165 -102.35 63.10 82.25
N CYS A 166 -102.16 62.19 83.21
CA CYS A 166 -103.05 62.02 84.36
C CYS A 166 -102.81 63.13 85.40
N GLY A 167 -103.45 64.29 85.22
CA GLY A 167 -103.47 65.36 86.23
C GLY A 167 -103.78 64.81 87.63
N THR A 168 -102.90 65.09 88.60
CA THR A 168 -102.86 64.34 89.86
C THR A 168 -103.95 64.72 90.85
N LEU A 169 -104.10 63.89 91.88
CA LEU A 169 -104.99 64.08 93.05
C LEU A 169 -104.43 65.09 94.07
N ASP A 170 -103.31 65.75 93.77
CA ASP A 170 -102.73 66.80 94.58
C ASP A 170 -103.52 68.12 94.39
N SER A 171 -103.56 68.92 95.43
CA SER A 171 -103.96 70.32 95.39
C SER A 171 -103.12 71.23 94.48
N ARG A 172 -101.92 70.80 94.05
CA ARG A 172 -100.96 71.58 93.22
C ARG A 172 -100.63 70.88 91.88
N PRO A 173 -101.55 70.87 90.90
CA PRO A 173 -101.39 70.09 89.66
C PRO A 173 -100.22 70.51 88.74
N ASP A 174 -99.71 71.74 88.83
CA ASP A 174 -98.69 72.25 87.91
C ASP A 174 -97.26 71.76 88.20
N LYS A 175 -96.91 71.54 89.47
CA LYS A 175 -95.54 71.11 89.86
C LYS A 175 -95.26 69.67 89.47
N ILE A 176 -96.20 68.75 89.71
CA ILE A 176 -96.03 67.33 89.37
C ILE A 176 -96.03 67.14 87.85
N ARG A 177 -96.84 67.91 87.11
CA ARG A 177 -96.83 67.91 85.65
C ARG A 177 -95.47 68.33 85.10
N SER A 178 -94.92 69.44 85.59
CA SER A 178 -93.59 69.92 85.19
C SER A 178 -92.48 68.91 85.49
N ASN A 179 -92.55 68.22 86.63
CA ASN A 179 -91.56 67.20 86.99
C ASN A 179 -91.73 65.89 86.19
N ALA A 180 -92.94 65.56 85.74
CA ALA A 180 -93.19 64.45 84.84
C ALA A 180 -92.72 64.79 83.41
N GLU A 181 -92.96 66.01 82.94
CA GLU A 181 -92.44 66.53 81.66
C GLU A 181 -90.90 66.57 81.65
N TYR A 182 -90.27 66.93 82.77
CA TYR A 182 -88.82 66.83 82.93
C TYR A 182 -88.34 65.37 82.82
N ALA A 183 -89.01 64.42 83.47
CA ALA A 183 -88.68 63.00 83.36
C ALA A 183 -88.85 62.47 81.92
N VAL A 184 -89.88 62.91 81.20
CA VAL A 184 -90.07 62.61 79.76
C VAL A 184 -88.89 63.12 78.94
N SER A 185 -88.52 64.40 79.11
CA SER A 185 -87.39 65.02 78.41
C SER A 185 -86.06 64.33 78.73
N GLN A 186 -85.90 63.89 79.97
CA GLN A 186 -84.71 63.16 80.43
C GLN A 186 -84.56 61.81 79.73
N VAL A 187 -85.66 61.05 79.59
CA VAL A 187 -85.66 59.77 78.87
C VAL A 187 -85.45 59.97 77.37
N GLU A 188 -86.04 61.01 76.77
CA GLU A 188 -85.81 61.37 75.37
C GLU A 188 -84.33 61.66 75.10
N HIS A 189 -83.69 62.45 75.96
CA HIS A 189 -82.26 62.75 75.85
C HIS A 189 -81.38 61.49 75.93
N TRP A 190 -81.71 60.54 76.82
CA TRP A 190 -80.94 59.30 76.89
C TRP A 190 -81.08 58.44 75.63
N LEU A 191 -82.27 58.40 75.03
CA LEU A 191 -82.53 57.68 73.79
C LEU A 191 -81.80 58.33 72.60
N GLU A 192 -81.77 59.66 72.53
CA GLU A 192 -81.00 60.42 71.54
C GLU A 192 -79.49 60.17 71.67
N SER A 193 -78.96 60.23 72.89
CA SER A 193 -77.53 59.98 73.13
C SER A 193 -77.09 58.58 72.69
N LEU A 194 -77.91 57.55 72.91
CA LEU A 194 -77.63 56.19 72.42
C LEU A 194 -77.67 56.12 70.88
N HIS A 195 -78.56 56.88 70.24
CA HIS A 195 -78.64 56.94 68.79
C HIS A 195 -77.40 57.60 68.17
N ASP A 196 -76.95 58.74 68.72
CA ASP A 196 -75.81 59.49 68.21
C ASP A 196 -74.50 58.69 68.32
N GLN A 197 -74.32 57.94 69.40
CA GLN A 197 -73.18 57.04 69.56
C GLN A 197 -73.19 55.91 68.51
N ARG A 198 -74.36 55.30 68.26
CA ARG A 198 -74.51 54.33 67.17
C ARG A 198 -74.16 54.95 65.82
N GLN A 199 -74.58 56.19 65.55
CA GLN A 199 -74.32 56.86 64.28
C GLN A 199 -72.82 57.14 64.07
N THR A 200 -72.11 57.56 65.11
CA THR A 200 -70.67 57.84 65.06
C THR A 200 -69.86 56.58 64.69
N LEU A 201 -70.28 55.42 65.19
CA LEU A 201 -69.63 54.14 64.95
C LEU A 201 -69.84 53.58 63.52
N GLU A 202 -70.82 54.08 62.76
CA GLU A 202 -71.11 53.61 61.39
C GLU A 202 -69.97 53.91 60.40
N GLY A 203 -69.27 55.03 60.57
CA GLY A 203 -68.14 55.41 59.72
C GLY A 203 -66.96 54.45 59.84
N PRO A 204 -66.34 54.34 61.04
CA PRO A 204 -65.23 53.43 61.28
C PRO A 204 -65.51 51.98 60.89
N TRP A 205 -66.74 51.49 61.13
CA TRP A 205 -67.14 50.14 60.71
C TRP A 205 -67.16 49.97 59.19
N LYS A 206 -67.69 50.93 58.42
CA LYS A 206 -67.71 50.87 56.95
C LYS A 206 -66.30 50.88 56.37
N ASP A 207 -65.44 51.71 56.93
CA ASP A 207 -64.05 51.85 56.48
C ASP A 207 -63.28 50.56 56.76
N TYR A 208 -63.34 50.04 58.00
CA TYR A 208 -62.65 48.80 58.37
C TYR A 208 -63.16 47.59 57.58
N ARG A 209 -64.48 47.48 57.36
CA ARG A 209 -65.07 46.45 56.49
C ARG A 209 -64.50 46.52 55.06
N SER A 210 -64.44 47.71 54.47
CA SER A 210 -63.95 47.90 53.10
C SER A 210 -62.47 47.52 52.98
N VAL A 211 -61.66 47.82 54.01
CA VAL A 211 -60.26 47.39 54.09
C VAL A 211 -60.13 45.88 54.14
N LEU A 212 -60.93 45.19 54.98
CA LEU A 212 -60.91 43.73 55.07
C LEU A 212 -61.38 43.04 53.78
N GLU A 213 -62.44 43.53 53.13
CA GLU A 213 -62.91 43.00 51.83
C GLU A 213 -61.83 43.13 50.74
N ARG A 214 -61.09 44.24 50.74
CA ARG A 214 -59.98 44.47 49.81
C ARG A 214 -58.76 43.59 50.09
N ARG A 215 -58.41 43.40 51.36
CA ARG A 215 -57.35 42.46 51.78
C ARG A 215 -57.68 41.03 51.38
N LEU A 216 -58.94 40.62 51.53
CA LEU A 216 -59.42 39.31 51.06
C LEU A 216 -59.25 39.15 49.54
N ALA A 217 -59.58 40.18 48.76
CA ALA A 217 -59.38 40.14 47.31
C ALA A 217 -57.88 40.04 46.95
N LEU A 218 -56.99 40.74 47.66
CA LEU A 218 -55.54 40.65 47.46
C LEU A 218 -54.98 39.26 47.82
N SER A 219 -55.44 38.64 48.91
CA SER A 219 -54.96 37.31 49.32
C SER A 219 -55.43 36.19 48.39
N LEU A 220 -56.65 36.29 47.84
CA LEU A 220 -57.12 35.37 46.79
C LEU A 220 -56.28 35.48 45.52
N LEU A 221 -55.95 36.70 45.07
CA LEU A 221 -55.08 36.92 43.92
C LEU A 221 -53.65 36.41 44.18
N ALA A 222 -53.13 36.56 45.41
CA ALA A 222 -51.83 36.02 45.79
C ALA A 222 -51.80 34.48 45.78
N ALA A 223 -52.88 33.82 46.18
CA ALA A 223 -53.03 32.36 46.07
C ALA A 223 -53.05 31.91 44.60
N ASP A 224 -53.80 32.63 43.74
CA ASP A 224 -53.84 32.36 42.31
C ASP A 224 -52.47 32.54 41.62
N LEU A 225 -51.70 33.58 42.00
CA LEU A 225 -50.33 33.79 41.53
C LEU A 225 -49.40 32.65 41.97
N THR A 226 -49.51 32.19 43.22
CA THR A 226 -48.71 31.06 43.72
C THR A 226 -49.00 29.78 42.96
N ALA A 227 -50.28 29.51 42.67
CA ALA A 227 -50.68 28.36 41.87
C ALA A 227 -50.15 28.46 40.42
N LEU A 228 -50.15 29.67 39.84
CA LEU A 228 -49.63 29.92 38.50
C LEU A 228 -48.10 29.78 38.42
N GLU A 229 -47.35 30.31 39.38
CA GLU A 229 -45.89 30.14 39.49
C GLU A 229 -45.53 28.65 39.57
N LYS A 230 -46.24 27.88 40.40
CA LYS A 230 -46.06 26.44 40.49
C LYS A 230 -46.36 25.74 39.17
N ALA A 231 -47.42 26.14 38.47
CA ALA A 231 -47.78 25.58 37.16
C ALA A 231 -46.72 25.93 36.09
N LEU A 232 -46.18 27.15 36.11
CA LEU A 232 -45.08 27.57 35.23
C LEU A 232 -43.82 26.75 35.49
N TYR A 233 -43.43 26.58 36.76
CA TYR A 233 -42.28 25.75 37.12
C TYR A 233 -42.47 24.29 36.68
N GLN A 234 -43.64 23.71 36.94
CA GLN A 234 -43.95 22.35 36.48
C GLN A 234 -43.94 22.23 34.96
N ALA A 235 -44.47 23.23 34.24
CA ALA A 235 -44.44 23.24 32.80
C ALA A 235 -43.00 23.34 32.26
N LYS A 236 -42.10 24.06 32.95
CA LYS A 236 -40.68 24.10 32.57
C LYS A 236 -39.93 22.81 32.92
N ASP A 237 -40.19 22.22 34.08
CA ASP A 237 -39.51 21.01 34.57
C ASP A 237 -39.93 19.75 33.77
N ILE A 238 -41.24 19.55 33.54
CA ILE A 238 -41.77 18.42 32.75
C ILE A 238 -41.29 18.48 31.29
N ASN A 239 -41.10 19.70 30.76
CA ASN A 239 -40.63 19.92 29.39
C ASN A 239 -39.11 20.14 29.31
N PHE A 240 -38.36 19.79 30.36
CA PHE A 240 -36.89 19.78 30.37
C PHE A 240 -36.23 21.14 30.04
N LEU A 241 -36.85 22.25 30.43
CA LEU A 241 -36.36 23.60 30.14
C LEU A 241 -35.53 24.24 31.27
N GLU A 242 -35.48 23.66 32.47
CA GLU A 242 -34.85 24.30 33.65
C GLU A 242 -33.71 23.50 34.33
N ARG A 243 -33.21 22.41 33.75
CA ARG A 243 -32.00 21.76 34.31
C ARG A 243 -30.72 22.40 33.77
N GLU A 244 -30.26 23.43 34.51
CA GLU A 244 -28.96 24.11 34.44
C GLU A 244 -28.66 24.91 33.15
N GLU A 245 -28.51 26.24 33.27
CA GLU A 245 -27.84 27.28 32.43
C GLU A 245 -27.75 27.18 30.89
N HIS A 246 -28.24 26.12 30.28
CA HIS A 246 -28.09 25.78 28.89
C HIS A 246 -29.42 25.21 28.40
N ILE A 247 -30.09 25.98 27.54
CA ILE A 247 -31.19 25.53 26.68
C ILE A 247 -30.63 24.47 25.72
N PHE A 248 -30.27 23.25 26.16
CA PHE A 248 -29.59 22.26 25.29
C PHE A 248 -29.81 20.80 25.70
N ASP A 249 -31.07 20.36 25.72
CA ASP A 249 -31.44 19.05 25.15
C ASP A 249 -32.41 19.30 23.97
N LEU A 250 -31.92 20.09 23.00
CA LEU A 250 -32.55 20.33 21.70
C LEU A 250 -32.42 19.09 20.81
N ASN A 251 -32.96 17.97 21.27
CA ASN A 251 -33.17 16.84 20.38
C ASN A 251 -34.10 17.29 19.24
N LEU A 252 -33.54 17.42 18.04
CA LEU A 252 -34.26 17.77 16.81
C LEU A 252 -34.66 16.53 16.00
N GLY A 253 -34.39 15.33 16.52
CA GLY A 253 -34.59 14.06 15.85
C GLY A 253 -33.42 13.65 14.97
N ASP A 254 -33.51 12.42 14.46
CA ASP A 254 -32.55 11.76 13.57
C ASP A 254 -33.10 11.51 12.16
N SER A 255 -34.35 11.88 11.93
CA SER A 255 -35.11 11.64 10.71
C SER A 255 -36.29 12.59 10.62
N SER A 256 -36.88 12.76 9.42
CA SER A 256 -38.10 13.55 9.24
C SER A 256 -39.23 13.07 10.15
N SER A 257 -39.42 11.75 10.25
CA SER A 257 -40.45 11.14 11.11
C SER A 257 -40.20 11.39 12.59
N SER A 258 -38.95 11.29 13.05
CA SER A 258 -38.59 11.54 14.45
C SER A 258 -38.80 13.01 14.81
N ALA A 259 -38.36 13.93 13.94
CA ALA A 259 -38.59 15.37 14.10
C ALA A 259 -40.07 15.75 14.06
N GLU A 260 -40.89 15.10 13.22
CA GLU A 260 -42.34 15.27 13.18
C GLU A 260 -43.04 14.79 14.46
N LEU A 261 -42.61 13.67 15.04
CA LEU A 261 -43.11 13.18 16.32
C LEU A 261 -42.78 14.15 17.45
N LEU A 262 -41.54 14.62 17.51
CA LEU A 262 -41.11 15.62 18.49
C LEU A 262 -41.90 16.94 18.34
N LEU A 263 -42.17 17.39 17.12
CA LEU A 263 -43.02 18.56 16.86
C LEU A 263 -44.46 18.31 17.31
N HIS A 264 -45.00 17.11 17.10
CA HIS A 264 -46.34 16.76 17.54
C HIS A 264 -46.46 16.73 19.07
N GLU A 265 -45.45 16.19 19.77
CA GLU A 265 -45.40 16.21 21.23
C GLU A 265 -45.27 17.63 21.78
N HIS A 266 -44.40 18.44 21.16
CA HIS A 266 -44.14 19.84 21.54
C HIS A 266 -45.38 20.74 21.41
N LYS A 267 -46.31 20.44 20.50
CA LYS A 267 -47.61 21.16 20.40
C LYS A 267 -48.43 21.10 21.69
N LYS A 268 -48.26 20.06 22.53
CA LYS A 268 -48.92 20.00 23.84
C LYS A 268 -48.39 21.10 24.76
N THR A 269 -47.07 21.32 24.72
CA THR A 269 -46.37 22.35 25.49
C THR A 269 -46.70 23.76 25.01
N GLU A 270 -46.88 23.93 23.70
CA GLU A 270 -47.38 25.17 23.09
C GLU A 270 -48.74 25.59 23.65
N ASN A 271 -49.70 24.66 23.72
CA ASN A 271 -51.02 24.94 24.30
C ASN A 271 -50.93 25.33 25.78
N ILE A 272 -50.07 24.64 26.56
CA ILE A 272 -49.84 24.95 27.98
C ILE A 272 -49.25 26.36 28.13
N SER A 273 -48.27 26.73 27.29
CA SER A 273 -47.67 28.08 27.31
C SER A 273 -48.70 29.19 27.08
N VAL A 274 -49.59 29.00 26.10
CA VAL A 274 -50.68 29.95 25.82
C VAL A 274 -51.64 30.04 27.00
N GLU A 275 -52.06 28.89 27.57
CA GLU A 275 -52.97 28.86 28.72
C GLU A 275 -52.38 29.58 29.95
N LEU A 276 -51.10 29.32 30.27
CA LEU A 276 -50.42 29.96 31.40
C LEU A 276 -50.31 31.48 31.19
N ARG A 277 -49.96 31.93 29.97
CA ARG A 277 -49.84 33.35 29.64
C ARG A 277 -51.19 34.07 29.73
N ASP A 278 -52.26 33.48 29.21
CA ASP A 278 -53.62 34.02 29.30
C ASP A 278 -54.08 34.12 30.76
N ARG A 279 -53.78 33.10 31.57
CA ARG A 279 -54.08 33.11 33.01
C ARG A 279 -53.27 34.18 33.75
N ALA A 280 -51.98 34.33 33.44
CA ALA A 280 -51.12 35.39 33.99
C ALA A 280 -51.66 36.79 33.67
N LEU A 281 -52.10 37.00 32.42
CA LEU A 281 -52.67 38.27 31.96
C LEU A 281 -53.98 38.60 32.69
N LYS A 282 -54.87 37.60 32.88
CA LYS A 282 -56.13 37.77 33.63
C LYS A 282 -55.88 38.17 35.08
N ILE A 283 -54.97 37.47 35.77
CA ILE A 283 -54.63 37.77 37.17
C ILE A 283 -54.00 39.16 37.28
N THR A 284 -53.08 39.52 36.38
CA THR A 284 -52.43 40.84 36.37
C THR A 284 -53.45 41.98 36.20
N LYS A 285 -54.38 41.84 35.24
CA LYS A 285 -55.48 42.81 35.06
C LYS A 285 -56.40 42.92 36.29
N ALA A 286 -56.71 41.79 36.92
CA ALA A 286 -57.53 41.78 38.13
C ALA A 286 -56.82 42.49 39.30
N THR A 287 -55.51 42.27 39.47
CA THR A 287 -54.68 42.97 40.45
C THR A 287 -54.65 44.48 40.18
N GLU A 288 -54.43 44.91 38.94
CA GLU A 288 -54.42 46.34 38.58
C GLU A 288 -55.77 47.02 38.84
N HIS A 289 -56.87 46.38 38.47
CA HIS A 289 -58.21 46.91 38.71
C HIS A 289 -58.49 47.05 40.21
N LEU A 290 -58.07 46.06 41.01
CA LEU A 290 -58.20 46.11 42.45
C LEU A 290 -57.39 47.27 43.02
N VAL A 291 -56.11 47.42 42.66
CA VAL A 291 -55.25 48.52 43.10
C VAL A 291 -55.82 49.89 42.71
N SER A 292 -56.31 50.03 41.47
CA SER A 292 -56.81 51.31 40.93
C SER A 292 -58.14 51.77 41.54
N SER A 293 -58.96 50.85 42.06
CA SER A 293 -60.28 51.14 42.65
C SER A 293 -60.24 51.52 44.15
N GLY A 294 -59.04 51.71 44.74
CA GLY A 294 -58.88 52.04 46.15
C GLY A 294 -59.15 53.51 46.50
N PRO A 295 -59.62 53.80 47.74
CA PRO A 295 -59.81 55.18 48.19
C PRO A 295 -58.46 55.87 48.42
N ALA A 296 -58.23 57.01 47.78
CA ALA A 296 -57.10 57.90 48.07
C ALA A 296 -57.60 59.07 48.94
N PRO A 297 -56.85 59.43 50.00
CA PRO A 297 -55.61 60.19 49.80
C PRO A 297 -54.44 59.59 50.59
N GLY A 298 -53.47 58.97 49.90
CA GLY A 298 -52.22 58.53 50.53
C GLY A 298 -51.56 57.27 49.97
N GLY A 299 -51.28 57.21 48.67
CA GLY A 299 -50.40 56.19 48.06
C GLY A 299 -50.89 54.73 48.12
N GLN A 300 -50.30 53.88 47.28
CA GLN A 300 -50.56 52.43 47.31
C GLN A 300 -50.06 51.82 48.62
N SER A 301 -50.85 50.92 49.21
CA SER A 301 -50.39 50.16 50.37
C SER A 301 -49.19 49.28 50.02
N PRO A 302 -48.31 48.95 50.99
CA PRO A 302 -47.21 48.01 50.76
C PRO A 302 -47.65 46.64 50.24
N ALA A 303 -48.85 46.17 50.60
CA ALA A 303 -49.41 44.92 50.11
C ALA A 303 -49.79 44.99 48.61
N GLU A 304 -50.41 46.08 48.18
CA GLU A 304 -50.80 46.32 46.78
C GLU A 304 -49.59 46.44 45.84
N ARG A 305 -48.53 47.12 46.29
CA ARG A 305 -47.26 47.21 45.53
C ARG A 305 -46.62 45.84 45.35
N ARG A 306 -46.57 45.03 46.42
CA ARG A 306 -46.05 43.66 46.35
C ARG A 306 -46.87 42.79 45.41
N ALA A 307 -48.20 42.85 45.48
CA ALA A 307 -49.08 42.10 44.59
C ALA A 307 -48.89 42.48 43.12
N SER A 308 -48.79 43.77 42.81
CA SER A 308 -48.58 44.26 41.43
C SER A 308 -47.22 43.83 40.89
N SER A 309 -46.15 44.04 41.66
CA SER A 309 -44.80 43.64 41.25
C SER A 309 -44.70 42.14 40.98
N ARG A 310 -45.34 41.32 41.83
CA ARG A 310 -45.34 39.85 41.66
C ARG A 310 -46.12 39.44 40.41
N ALA A 311 -47.30 40.01 40.17
CA ALA A 311 -48.11 39.68 38.98
C ALA A 311 -47.34 39.94 37.67
N TYR A 312 -46.65 41.08 37.56
CA TYR A 312 -45.82 41.41 36.41
C TYR A 312 -44.62 40.46 36.23
N ALA A 313 -43.94 40.08 37.32
CA ALA A 313 -42.82 39.16 37.26
C ALA A 313 -43.25 37.77 36.74
N VAL A 314 -44.40 37.27 37.19
CA VAL A 314 -44.95 35.99 36.71
C VAL A 314 -45.38 36.07 35.25
N LEU A 315 -46.01 37.18 34.83
CA LEU A 315 -46.38 37.41 33.43
C LEU A 315 -45.15 37.44 32.50
N ALA A 316 -44.07 38.10 32.92
CA ALA A 316 -42.80 38.10 32.18
C ALA A 316 -42.27 36.66 32.03
N GLY A 317 -42.21 35.89 33.13
CA GLY A 317 -41.76 34.49 33.09
C GLY A 317 -42.61 33.58 32.20
N CYS A 318 -43.93 33.78 32.12
CA CYS A 318 -44.79 33.08 31.17
C CYS A 318 -44.57 33.50 29.71
N THR A 319 -44.14 34.74 29.47
CA THR A 319 -43.85 35.27 28.14
C THR A 319 -42.54 34.70 27.62
N ASP A 320 -41.48 34.74 28.42
CA ASP A 320 -40.16 34.15 28.10
C ASP A 320 -40.29 32.65 27.79
N PHE A 321 -41.10 31.92 28.58
CA PHE A 321 -41.41 30.52 28.32
C PHE A 321 -42.10 30.31 26.96
N GLY A 322 -42.98 31.23 26.55
CA GLY A 322 -43.61 31.19 25.23
C GLY A 322 -42.62 31.39 24.08
N GLU A 323 -41.69 32.33 24.20
CA GLU A 323 -40.67 32.57 23.19
C GLU A 323 -39.77 31.35 22.97
N LEU A 324 -39.35 30.69 24.05
CA LEU A 324 -38.54 29.46 23.97
C LEU A 324 -39.30 28.31 23.28
N VAL A 325 -40.59 28.17 23.58
CA VAL A 325 -41.46 27.17 22.95
C VAL A 325 -41.61 27.46 21.44
N GLU A 326 -41.78 28.72 21.05
CA GLU A 326 -41.89 29.12 19.63
C GLU A 326 -40.57 28.89 18.87
N GLN A 327 -39.44 29.25 19.45
CA GLN A 327 -38.11 29.00 18.87
C GLN A 327 -37.89 27.50 18.59
N ARG A 328 -38.27 26.63 19.53
CA ARG A 328 -38.18 25.17 19.33
C ARG A 328 -39.09 24.67 18.21
N THR A 329 -40.29 25.24 18.06
CA THR A 329 -41.21 24.93 16.95
C THR A 329 -40.57 25.23 15.59
N VAL A 330 -39.90 26.38 15.47
CA VAL A 330 -39.19 26.78 14.24
C VAL A 330 -38.05 25.82 13.93
N LEU A 331 -37.24 25.47 14.94
CA LEU A 331 -36.10 24.56 14.78
C LEU A 331 -36.53 23.15 14.37
N LEU A 332 -37.57 22.59 15.00
CA LEU A 332 -38.11 21.28 14.61
C LEU A 332 -38.68 21.31 13.18
N SER A 333 -39.36 22.38 12.79
CA SER A 333 -39.88 22.54 11.43
C SER A 333 -38.77 22.58 10.38
N ARG A 334 -37.67 23.28 10.68
CA ARG A 334 -36.47 23.32 9.83
C ARG A 334 -35.77 21.96 9.78
N ALA A 335 -35.64 21.27 10.90
CA ALA A 335 -35.07 19.91 10.95
C ALA A 335 -35.86 18.92 10.09
N ILE A 336 -37.19 18.97 10.12
CA ILE A 336 -38.06 18.17 9.22
C ILE A 336 -37.74 18.48 7.75
N SER A 337 -37.65 19.76 7.39
CA SER A 337 -37.32 20.17 6.02
C SER A 337 -35.94 19.67 5.60
N PHE A 338 -34.93 19.80 6.47
CA PHE A 338 -33.58 19.28 6.26
C PHE A 338 -33.59 17.77 6.01
N PHE A 339 -34.20 16.97 6.90
CA PHE A 339 -34.19 15.52 6.74
C PHE A 339 -34.94 15.05 5.50
N ARG A 340 -36.05 15.70 5.12
CA ARG A 340 -36.75 15.41 3.85
C ARG A 340 -35.88 15.74 2.65
N SER A 341 -35.22 16.90 2.66
CA SER A 341 -34.32 17.32 1.60
C SER A 341 -33.09 16.40 1.49
N ALA A 342 -32.52 15.99 2.62
CA ALA A 342 -31.41 15.06 2.70
C ALA A 342 -31.80 13.68 2.15
N GLN A 343 -32.98 13.16 2.50
CA GLN A 343 -33.49 11.89 1.98
C GLN A 343 -33.76 11.95 0.47
N ALA A 344 -34.32 13.05 -0.02
CA ALA A 344 -34.51 13.27 -1.46
C ALA A 344 -33.17 13.32 -2.20
N ALA A 345 -32.17 14.00 -1.61
CA ALA A 345 -30.81 14.03 -2.15
C ALA A 345 -30.18 12.63 -2.19
N GLN A 346 -30.26 11.85 -1.10
CA GLN A 346 -29.78 10.46 -1.06
C GLN A 346 -30.41 9.61 -2.18
N THR A 347 -31.73 9.69 -2.35
CA THR A 347 -32.45 8.96 -3.41
C THR A 347 -31.95 9.32 -4.81
N LYS A 348 -31.66 10.61 -5.04
CA LYS A 348 -31.14 11.09 -6.33
C LYS A 348 -29.67 10.73 -6.53
N LEU A 349 -28.86 10.72 -5.47
CA LEU A 349 -27.49 10.20 -5.50
C LEU A 349 -27.47 8.70 -5.82
N ASP A 350 -28.41 7.91 -5.30
CA ASP A 350 -28.55 6.49 -5.65
C ASP A 350 -28.88 6.30 -7.14
N GLN A 351 -29.76 7.15 -7.70
CA GLN A 351 -30.05 7.13 -9.14
C GLN A 351 -28.82 7.48 -9.98
N LEU A 352 -28.03 8.49 -9.56
CA LEU A 352 -26.79 8.87 -10.23
C LEU A 352 -25.72 7.78 -10.10
N GLU A 353 -25.63 7.10 -8.95
CA GLU A 353 -24.74 5.95 -8.77
C GLU A 353 -25.10 4.81 -9.72
N VAL A 354 -26.39 4.46 -9.82
CA VAL A 354 -26.87 3.43 -10.75
C VAL A 354 -26.57 3.84 -12.18
N GLN A 355 -26.80 5.09 -12.56
CA GLN A 355 -26.43 5.60 -13.90
C GLN A 355 -24.93 5.41 -14.15
N LEU A 356 -24.07 5.86 -13.25
CA LEU A 356 -22.61 5.71 -13.35
C LEU A 356 -22.16 4.24 -13.39
N CYS A 357 -22.82 3.34 -12.65
CA CYS A 357 -22.51 1.90 -12.63
C CYS A 357 -22.99 1.15 -13.88
N THR A 358 -24.12 1.56 -14.44
CA THR A 358 -24.77 0.90 -15.60
C THR A 358 -24.32 1.48 -16.94
N MET A 359 -23.52 2.56 -16.92
CA MET A 359 -22.88 3.08 -18.11
C MET A 359 -22.11 1.95 -18.82
N PRO A 360 -22.27 1.81 -20.15
CA PRO A 360 -21.42 0.92 -20.91
C PRO A 360 -19.98 1.30 -20.65
N LYS A 361 -19.18 0.36 -20.15
CA LYS A 361 -17.71 0.44 -20.14
C LYS A 361 -17.20 0.30 -21.58
N GLY A 362 -17.72 1.12 -22.48
CA GLY A 362 -17.41 1.09 -23.90
C GLY A 362 -15.97 1.56 -24.06
N TYR A 363 -15.08 0.61 -24.30
CA TYR A 363 -13.68 0.87 -24.56
C TYR A 363 -13.52 1.23 -26.04
N GLY A 364 -14.01 2.41 -26.39
CA GLY A 364 -14.00 2.95 -27.75
C GLY A 364 -13.74 4.45 -27.74
N ILE A 365 -13.01 4.92 -28.74
CA ILE A 365 -12.31 6.22 -28.74
C ILE A 365 -13.20 7.44 -28.98
N ASP A 366 -14.51 7.27 -29.19
CA ASP A 366 -15.46 8.39 -29.21
C ASP A 366 -16.10 8.63 -27.83
N ASN A 367 -15.26 8.98 -26.86
CA ASN A 367 -15.65 9.23 -25.48
C ASN A 367 -16.10 10.67 -25.17
N SER A 368 -16.43 11.49 -26.19
CA SER A 368 -17.01 12.83 -25.95
C SER A 368 -18.33 12.74 -25.18
N GLN A 369 -19.15 11.72 -25.47
CA GLN A 369 -20.41 11.47 -24.79
C GLN A 369 -20.21 11.02 -23.34
N ILE A 370 -19.34 10.03 -23.09
CA ILE A 370 -19.06 9.55 -21.71
C ILE A 370 -18.42 10.64 -20.85
N VAL A 371 -17.46 11.41 -21.40
CA VAL A 371 -16.86 12.55 -20.71
C VAL A 371 -17.90 13.64 -20.42
N SER A 372 -18.80 13.93 -21.36
CA SER A 372 -19.89 14.89 -21.13
C SER A 372 -20.88 14.40 -20.08
N LEU A 373 -21.17 13.10 -20.03
CA LEU A 373 -22.08 12.47 -19.07
C LEU A 373 -21.48 12.45 -17.67
N HIS A 374 -20.19 12.15 -17.51
CA HIS A 374 -19.52 12.29 -16.21
C HIS A 374 -19.45 13.74 -15.73
N ALA A 375 -19.24 14.70 -16.63
CA ALA A 375 -19.31 16.12 -16.28
C ALA A 375 -20.72 16.55 -15.86
N GLN A 376 -21.75 16.04 -16.55
CA GLN A 376 -23.15 16.25 -16.18
C GLN A 376 -23.48 15.59 -14.83
N ALA A 377 -23.01 14.36 -14.59
CA ALA A 377 -23.20 13.64 -13.32
C ALA A 377 -22.52 14.36 -12.16
N ALA A 378 -21.27 14.81 -12.31
CA ALA A 378 -20.56 15.60 -11.30
C ALA A 378 -21.32 16.88 -10.93
N LYS A 379 -21.79 17.63 -11.94
CA LYS A 379 -22.62 18.82 -11.71
C LYS A 379 -23.95 18.47 -11.02
N ALA A 380 -24.61 17.39 -11.44
CA ALA A 380 -25.87 16.95 -10.85
C ALA A 380 -25.70 16.48 -9.39
N ILE A 381 -24.55 15.88 -9.03
CA ILE A 381 -24.20 15.53 -7.66
C ILE A 381 -24.13 16.81 -6.82
N GLU A 382 -23.34 17.79 -7.26
CA GLU A 382 -23.15 19.06 -6.55
C GLU A 382 -24.47 19.83 -6.35
N ASP A 383 -25.24 20.03 -7.42
CA ASP A 383 -26.54 20.71 -7.40
C ASP A 383 -27.55 19.99 -6.46
N THR A 384 -27.40 18.68 -6.25
CA THR A 384 -28.33 17.87 -5.43
C THR A 384 -28.02 17.95 -3.94
N VAL A 385 -26.75 18.06 -3.55
CA VAL A 385 -26.34 18.06 -2.13
C VAL A 385 -26.16 19.45 -1.54
N GLU A 386 -25.98 20.49 -2.36
CA GLU A 386 -25.70 21.85 -1.89
C GLU A 386 -26.77 22.39 -0.92
N ALA A 387 -28.05 22.40 -1.32
CA ALA A 387 -29.12 22.93 -0.49
C ALA A 387 -29.34 22.14 0.83
N PRO A 388 -29.42 20.79 0.84
CA PRO A 388 -29.49 20.02 2.09
C PRO A 388 -28.31 20.27 3.04
N LEU A 389 -27.08 20.34 2.53
CA LEU A 389 -25.90 20.60 3.36
C LEU A 389 -25.92 22.00 3.96
N GLN A 390 -26.30 23.02 3.18
CA GLN A 390 -26.45 24.39 3.67
C GLN A 390 -27.46 24.49 4.83
N GLU A 391 -28.63 23.85 4.69
CA GLU A 391 -29.64 23.83 5.77
C GLU A 391 -29.13 23.08 7.00
N GLY A 392 -28.45 21.93 6.81
CA GLY A 392 -27.88 21.15 7.90
C GLY A 392 -26.83 21.92 8.70
N TYR A 393 -25.90 22.61 8.03
CA TYR A 393 -24.94 23.47 8.72
C TYR A 393 -25.59 24.70 9.36
N GLY A 394 -26.64 25.24 8.75
CA GLY A 394 -27.45 26.33 9.33
C GLY A 394 -28.08 25.91 10.66
N LEU A 395 -28.68 24.72 10.72
CA LEU A 395 -29.24 24.15 11.95
C LEU A 395 -28.18 23.98 13.04
N LEU A 396 -27.02 23.40 12.70
CA LEU A 396 -25.90 23.25 13.65
C LEU A 396 -25.34 24.59 14.12
N LYS A 397 -25.42 25.65 13.32
CA LYS A 397 -25.00 26.98 13.77
C LYS A 397 -25.96 27.52 14.85
N ASP A 398 -27.25 27.32 14.66
CA ASP A 398 -28.29 27.88 15.52
C ASP A 398 -28.51 27.07 16.82
N THR A 399 -28.20 25.76 16.80
CA THR A 399 -28.28 24.88 17.98
C THR A 399 -26.91 24.56 18.61
N GLY A 400 -25.87 25.29 18.23
CA GLY A 400 -24.51 25.09 18.72
C GLY A 400 -23.75 23.94 18.03
N ASN A 401 -22.44 23.87 18.28
CA ASN A 401 -21.47 23.09 17.51
C ASN A 401 -21.85 21.60 17.29
N LYS A 402 -21.15 20.95 16.35
CA LYS A 402 -21.30 19.51 16.01
C LYS A 402 -21.31 18.54 17.21
N SER A 403 -20.70 18.93 18.33
CA SER A 403 -20.56 18.13 19.54
C SER A 403 -21.68 18.33 20.56
N SER A 404 -22.65 19.21 20.27
CA SER A 404 -23.78 19.47 21.14
C SER A 404 -24.73 18.27 21.19
N LYS A 405 -25.13 17.89 22.40
CA LYS A 405 -26.06 16.79 22.65
C LYS A 405 -27.42 17.11 22.01
N GLY A 406 -27.96 16.19 21.22
CA GLY A 406 -29.21 16.36 20.46
C GLY A 406 -29.04 16.74 18.98
N ASN A 407 -27.83 17.11 18.54
CA ASN A 407 -27.52 17.42 17.13
C ASN A 407 -27.00 16.22 16.31
N GLU A 408 -26.82 15.06 16.94
CA GLU A 408 -26.22 13.86 16.35
C GLU A 408 -26.93 13.41 15.07
N GLY A 409 -28.26 13.45 15.06
CA GLY A 409 -29.09 13.09 13.91
C GLY A 409 -28.78 13.94 12.67
N ILE A 410 -28.67 15.26 12.86
CA ILE A 410 -28.34 16.21 11.80
C ILE A 410 -26.91 15.99 11.31
N GLN A 411 -25.97 15.84 12.25
CA GLN A 411 -24.56 15.61 11.91
C GLN A 411 -24.35 14.32 11.11
N ASN A 412 -24.99 13.22 11.51
CA ASN A 412 -24.92 11.94 10.80
C ASN A 412 -25.47 12.04 9.37
N ALA A 413 -26.57 12.76 9.17
CA ALA A 413 -27.14 12.97 7.85
C ALA A 413 -26.24 13.82 6.94
N ILE A 414 -25.57 14.84 7.49
CA ILE A 414 -24.55 15.63 6.78
C ILE A 414 -23.37 14.74 6.38
N ASP A 415 -22.84 13.99 7.34
CA ASP A 415 -21.65 13.15 7.12
C ASP A 415 -21.92 12.07 6.05
N GLU A 416 -23.11 11.47 6.04
CA GLU A 416 -23.47 10.50 5.00
C GLU A 416 -23.62 11.16 3.63
N LEU A 417 -24.20 12.37 3.54
CA LEU A 417 -24.28 13.12 2.28
C LEU A 417 -22.90 13.50 1.73
N GLU A 418 -21.99 14.00 2.58
CA GLU A 418 -20.61 14.34 2.19
C GLU A 418 -19.84 13.10 1.73
N LYS A 419 -19.92 12.01 2.49
CA LYS A 419 -19.29 10.73 2.14
C LYS A 419 -19.81 10.18 0.81
N ARG A 420 -21.11 10.34 0.54
CA ARG A 420 -21.73 9.94 -0.73
C ARG A 420 -21.27 10.84 -1.89
N LYS A 421 -21.20 12.17 -1.69
CA LYS A 421 -20.69 13.16 -2.66
C LYS A 421 -19.29 12.75 -3.14
N VAL A 422 -18.36 12.59 -2.20
CA VAL A 422 -16.94 12.28 -2.52
C VAL A 422 -16.81 10.98 -3.33
N ARG A 423 -17.47 9.90 -2.91
CA ARG A 423 -17.42 8.61 -3.63
C ARG A 423 -17.91 8.72 -5.07
N LEU A 424 -19.00 9.46 -5.31
CA LEU A 424 -19.56 9.58 -6.65
C LEU A 424 -18.73 10.53 -7.55
N GLU A 425 -18.10 11.56 -6.97
CA GLU A 425 -17.13 12.40 -7.69
C GLU A 425 -15.89 11.63 -8.12
N GLU A 426 -15.37 10.72 -7.26
CA GLU A 426 -14.29 9.80 -7.60
C GLU A 426 -14.69 8.87 -8.77
N MET A 427 -15.90 8.30 -8.74
CA MET A 427 -16.42 7.51 -9.86
C MET A 427 -16.54 8.31 -11.16
N CYS A 428 -16.78 9.63 -11.07
CA CYS A 428 -16.85 10.50 -12.25
C CYS A 428 -15.49 10.76 -12.91
N THR A 429 -14.38 10.58 -12.18
CA THR A 429 -13.02 10.86 -12.65
C THR A 429 -12.24 9.59 -13.00
N ALA A 430 -12.55 8.45 -12.37
CA ALA A 430 -11.89 7.16 -12.59
C ALA A 430 -11.82 6.72 -14.08
N HIS A 431 -12.89 6.94 -14.86
CA HIS A 431 -12.91 6.60 -16.29
C HIS A 431 -11.91 7.42 -17.12
N LYS A 432 -11.71 8.70 -16.77
CA LYS A 432 -10.74 9.55 -17.45
C LYS A 432 -9.31 9.11 -17.16
N GLU A 433 -9.01 8.80 -15.91
CA GLU A 433 -7.67 8.34 -15.48
C GLU A 433 -7.30 7.00 -16.12
N GLU A 434 -8.25 6.05 -16.15
CA GLU A 434 -8.05 4.74 -16.79
C GLU A 434 -7.81 4.89 -18.29
N ASN A 435 -8.55 5.76 -18.98
CA ASN A 435 -8.37 6.00 -20.42
C ASN A 435 -6.99 6.64 -20.74
N VAL A 436 -6.52 7.56 -19.90
CA VAL A 436 -5.16 8.13 -20.04
C VAL A 436 -4.09 7.05 -19.83
N ARG A 437 -4.24 6.22 -18.80
CA ARG A 437 -3.32 5.12 -18.49
C ARG A 437 -3.23 4.11 -19.64
N LEU A 438 -4.36 3.73 -20.22
CA LEU A 438 -4.43 2.80 -21.35
C LEU A 438 -3.82 3.40 -22.61
N SER A 439 -4.11 4.66 -22.93
CA SER A 439 -3.51 5.37 -24.06
C SER A 439 -1.98 5.45 -23.95
N GLN A 440 -1.46 5.66 -22.74
CA GLN A 440 -0.01 5.61 -22.47
C GLN A 440 0.57 4.20 -22.70
N ALA A 441 -0.12 3.15 -22.23
CA ALA A 441 0.33 1.77 -22.42
C ALA A 441 0.41 1.38 -23.91
N VAL A 442 -0.57 1.79 -24.72
CA VAL A 442 -0.57 1.59 -26.19
C VAL A 442 0.62 2.32 -26.84
N THR A 443 0.87 3.56 -26.43
CA THR A 443 1.98 4.38 -26.96
C THR A 443 3.33 3.71 -26.68
N ILE A 444 3.57 3.29 -25.42
CA ILE A 444 4.81 2.61 -25.02
C ILE A 444 5.00 1.30 -25.80
N PHE A 445 3.93 0.53 -25.97
CA PHE A 445 3.98 -0.71 -26.76
C PHE A 445 4.38 -0.44 -28.22
N LEU A 446 3.74 0.54 -28.87
CA LEU A 446 3.99 0.87 -30.27
C LEU A 446 5.40 1.45 -30.49
N GLU A 447 5.91 2.27 -29.58
CA GLU A 447 7.29 2.76 -29.63
C GLU A 447 8.29 1.60 -29.61
N LYS A 448 8.14 0.68 -28.65
CA LYS A 448 9.01 -0.50 -28.55
C LYS A 448 8.87 -1.46 -29.72
N GLN A 449 7.64 -1.66 -30.22
CA GLN A 449 7.38 -2.49 -31.39
C GLN A 449 8.07 -1.91 -32.63
N ASN A 450 7.99 -0.59 -32.84
CA ASN A 450 8.64 0.09 -33.95
C ASN A 450 10.18 0.02 -33.85
N ASP A 451 10.75 0.24 -32.66
CA ASP A 451 12.20 0.13 -32.43
C ASP A 451 12.73 -1.26 -32.79
N LEU A 452 12.05 -2.31 -32.31
CA LEU A 452 12.44 -3.69 -32.57
C LEU A 452 12.24 -4.07 -34.04
N TYR A 453 11.13 -3.66 -34.65
CA TYR A 453 10.86 -3.93 -36.06
C TYR A 453 11.87 -3.22 -36.97
N SER A 454 12.19 -1.96 -36.66
CA SER A 454 13.22 -1.19 -37.35
C SER A 454 14.59 -1.84 -37.27
N TRP A 455 14.97 -2.41 -36.12
CA TRP A 455 16.21 -3.16 -35.97
C TRP A 455 16.22 -4.44 -36.83
N LEU A 456 15.11 -5.20 -36.85
CA LEU A 456 15.01 -6.41 -37.68
C LEU A 456 15.22 -6.11 -39.17
N VAL A 457 14.60 -5.04 -39.68
CA VAL A 457 14.71 -4.66 -41.10
C VAL A 457 16.05 -3.98 -41.40
N SER A 458 16.38 -2.92 -40.66
CA SER A 458 17.51 -2.03 -40.98
C SER A 458 18.87 -2.61 -40.61
N ILE A 459 18.93 -3.58 -39.70
CA ILE A 459 20.18 -4.21 -39.25
C ILE A 459 20.21 -5.68 -39.66
N ALA A 460 19.28 -6.51 -39.21
CA ALA A 460 19.37 -7.96 -39.44
C ALA A 460 19.12 -8.33 -40.91
N GLU A 461 18.02 -7.87 -41.50
CA GLU A 461 17.72 -8.13 -42.91
C GLU A 461 18.70 -7.44 -43.86
N ALA A 462 19.00 -6.16 -43.62
CA ALA A 462 20.01 -5.43 -44.39
C ALA A 462 21.40 -6.09 -44.33
N PHE A 463 21.79 -6.66 -43.18
CA PHE A 463 23.03 -7.44 -43.06
C PHE A 463 23.00 -8.67 -43.95
N LEU A 464 21.91 -9.46 -43.94
CA LEU A 464 21.77 -10.66 -44.77
C LEU A 464 21.80 -10.34 -46.26
N GLN A 465 21.19 -9.21 -46.65
CA GLN A 465 21.23 -8.67 -48.01
C GLN A 465 22.63 -8.17 -48.40
N GLY A 466 23.40 -7.59 -47.47
CA GLY A 466 24.75 -7.10 -47.73
C GLY A 466 25.81 -8.20 -47.81
N HIS A 467 25.62 -9.31 -47.10
CA HIS A 467 26.62 -10.39 -46.97
C HIS A 467 26.20 -11.63 -47.78
N GLN A 468 26.33 -11.52 -49.10
CA GLN A 468 25.88 -12.56 -50.04
C GLN A 468 26.96 -13.57 -50.44
N ASP A 469 28.24 -13.21 -50.30
CA ASP A 469 29.37 -14.01 -50.79
C ASP A 469 30.11 -14.70 -49.63
N MET A 470 30.14 -16.04 -49.65
CA MET A 470 30.87 -16.86 -48.67
C MET A 470 32.40 -16.79 -48.84
N GLY A 471 32.91 -16.12 -49.88
CA GLY A 471 34.33 -15.95 -50.15
C GLY A 471 34.97 -17.16 -50.82
N SER A 472 36.16 -17.00 -51.39
CA SER A 472 36.83 -18.06 -52.18
C SER A 472 38.04 -18.69 -51.51
N VAL A 473 38.34 -18.32 -50.27
CA VAL A 473 39.47 -18.81 -49.48
C VAL A 473 39.08 -19.01 -48.02
N TYR A 474 39.81 -19.86 -47.29
CA TYR A 474 39.51 -20.22 -45.91
C TYR A 474 39.30 -19.03 -44.96
N PRO A 475 40.16 -17.98 -44.92
CA PRO A 475 39.94 -16.85 -44.02
C PRO A 475 38.61 -16.12 -44.28
N MET A 476 38.28 -15.87 -45.54
CA MET A 476 37.03 -15.20 -45.91
C MET A 476 35.79 -16.02 -45.54
N ALA A 477 35.82 -17.33 -45.80
CA ALA A 477 34.73 -18.24 -45.45
C ALA A 477 34.53 -18.34 -43.93
N LYS A 478 35.64 -18.36 -43.18
CA LYS A 478 35.62 -18.37 -41.71
C LYS A 478 35.03 -17.07 -41.16
N ASP A 479 35.51 -15.92 -41.64
CA ASP A 479 35.00 -14.61 -41.22
C ASP A 479 33.51 -14.46 -41.53
N PHE A 480 33.07 -14.95 -42.70
CA PHE A 480 31.66 -14.99 -43.07
C PHE A 480 30.84 -15.78 -42.04
N LEU A 481 31.26 -17.00 -41.69
CA LEU A 481 30.57 -17.83 -40.70
C LEU A 481 30.52 -17.18 -39.31
N GLU A 482 31.62 -16.59 -38.85
CA GLU A 482 31.71 -15.93 -37.54
C GLU A 482 30.80 -14.71 -37.44
N LEU A 483 30.75 -13.87 -38.48
CA LEU A 483 29.86 -12.71 -38.53
C LEU A 483 28.38 -13.12 -38.47
N HIS A 484 28.00 -14.19 -39.19
CA HIS A 484 26.62 -14.70 -39.18
C HIS A 484 26.26 -15.32 -37.82
N GLN A 485 27.18 -16.03 -37.17
CA GLN A 485 26.97 -16.54 -35.80
C GLN A 485 26.80 -15.41 -34.78
N LYS A 486 27.56 -14.31 -34.93
CA LYS A 486 27.40 -13.13 -34.09
C LYS A 486 26.01 -12.50 -34.27
N LEU A 487 25.55 -12.32 -35.51
CA LEU A 487 24.21 -11.82 -35.77
C LEU A 487 23.12 -12.75 -35.20
N LEU A 488 23.32 -14.07 -35.25
CA LEU A 488 22.35 -15.02 -34.68
C LEU A 488 22.20 -14.84 -33.17
N ASN A 489 23.30 -14.59 -32.46
CA ASN A 489 23.26 -14.27 -31.03
C ASN A 489 22.50 -12.96 -30.77
N ASP A 490 22.78 -11.91 -31.54
CA ASP A 490 22.08 -10.62 -31.41
C ASP A 490 20.57 -10.76 -31.71
N LEU A 491 20.22 -11.56 -32.73
CA LEU A 491 18.84 -11.85 -33.11
C LEU A 491 18.10 -12.69 -32.05
N ASN A 492 18.80 -13.60 -31.37
CA ASN A 492 18.24 -14.36 -30.24
C ASN A 492 17.97 -13.45 -29.03
N LEU A 493 18.86 -12.49 -28.74
CA LEU A 493 18.64 -11.48 -27.69
C LEU A 493 17.45 -10.58 -28.05
N LYS A 494 17.32 -10.15 -29.30
CA LYS A 494 16.12 -9.41 -29.73
C LYS A 494 14.85 -10.24 -29.68
N GLY A 495 14.94 -11.55 -29.91
CA GLY A 495 13.83 -12.48 -29.72
C GLY A 495 13.27 -12.48 -28.30
N THR A 496 14.12 -12.42 -27.27
CA THR A 496 13.65 -12.36 -25.87
C THR A 496 12.98 -11.02 -25.56
N GLU A 497 13.50 -9.91 -26.10
CA GLU A 497 12.87 -8.59 -26.01
C GLU A 497 11.49 -8.57 -26.68
N ILE A 498 11.37 -9.21 -27.86
CA ILE A 498 10.11 -9.32 -28.61
C ILE A 498 9.08 -10.14 -27.83
N GLU A 499 9.42 -11.34 -27.35
CA GLU A 499 8.49 -12.18 -26.58
C GLU A 499 8.08 -11.52 -25.25
N ALA A 500 8.99 -10.79 -24.59
CA ALA A 500 8.65 -9.99 -23.42
C ALA A 500 7.65 -8.87 -23.74
N LEU A 501 7.87 -8.13 -24.83
CA LEU A 501 6.95 -7.09 -25.29
C LEU A 501 5.57 -7.68 -25.63
N LEU A 502 5.53 -8.78 -26.38
CA LEU A 502 4.28 -9.45 -26.76
C LEU A 502 3.51 -10.01 -25.55
N SER A 503 4.20 -10.37 -24.47
CA SER A 503 3.55 -10.79 -23.22
C SER A 503 2.78 -9.66 -22.52
N THR A 504 3.09 -8.39 -22.81
CA THR A 504 2.36 -7.23 -22.29
C THR A 504 1.11 -6.89 -23.09
N LEU A 505 0.93 -7.50 -24.27
CA LEU A 505 -0.14 -7.19 -25.21
C LEU A 505 -1.55 -7.66 -24.80
N PRO A 506 -1.77 -8.84 -24.18
CA PRO A 506 -3.12 -9.30 -23.84
C PRO A 506 -3.97 -8.30 -23.04
N PRO A 507 -3.47 -7.70 -21.93
CA PRO A 507 -4.24 -6.70 -21.19
C PRO A 507 -4.40 -5.38 -21.94
N ILE A 508 -3.61 -5.08 -22.97
CA ILE A 508 -3.81 -3.90 -23.83
C ILE A 508 -4.92 -4.19 -24.84
N LEU A 509 -4.93 -5.39 -25.42
CA LEU A 509 -5.92 -5.77 -26.43
C LEU A 509 -7.32 -5.85 -25.86
N GLU A 510 -7.53 -6.32 -24.63
CA GLU A 510 -8.86 -6.39 -24.00
C GLU A 510 -9.65 -5.07 -24.04
N TRP A 511 -8.95 -3.93 -24.16
CA TRP A 511 -9.51 -2.57 -24.08
C TRP A 511 -9.43 -1.82 -25.41
N LEU A 512 -8.86 -2.45 -26.44
CA LEU A 512 -8.87 -1.91 -27.79
C LEU A 512 -10.00 -2.54 -28.59
N GLU A 513 -10.74 -1.70 -29.31
CA GLU A 513 -11.82 -2.10 -30.22
C GLU A 513 -11.59 -1.57 -31.64
N GLY A 514 -12.21 -2.23 -32.63
CA GLY A 514 -12.20 -1.77 -34.02
C GLY A 514 -10.83 -1.72 -34.70
N GLU A 515 -10.57 -0.62 -35.40
CA GLU A 515 -9.40 -0.43 -36.26
C GLU A 515 -8.07 -0.36 -35.48
N GLN A 516 -8.09 0.16 -34.25
CA GLN A 516 -6.87 0.24 -33.44
C GLN A 516 -6.43 -1.13 -32.90
N ARG A 517 -7.39 -1.95 -32.45
CA ARG A 517 -7.09 -3.32 -32.00
C ARG A 517 -6.45 -4.13 -33.13
N THR A 518 -7.01 -3.99 -34.33
CA THR A 518 -6.52 -4.68 -35.52
C THR A 518 -5.15 -4.17 -35.92
N ASP A 519 -4.90 -2.86 -35.93
CA ASP A 519 -3.56 -2.28 -36.20
C ASP A 519 -2.49 -2.79 -35.22
N VAL A 520 -2.73 -2.69 -33.91
CA VAL A 520 -1.79 -3.13 -32.87
C VAL A 520 -1.53 -4.64 -32.97
N SER A 521 -2.57 -5.45 -33.17
CA SER A 521 -2.43 -6.90 -33.35
C SER A 521 -1.66 -7.25 -34.63
N CYS A 522 -1.92 -6.56 -35.74
CA CYS A 522 -1.20 -6.76 -37.00
C CYS A 522 0.28 -6.42 -36.86
N LYS A 523 0.62 -5.31 -36.20
CA LYS A 523 2.02 -4.92 -35.93
C LYS A 523 2.75 -5.92 -35.02
N ALA A 524 2.08 -6.42 -33.99
CA ALA A 524 2.59 -7.46 -33.11
C ALA A 524 2.87 -8.77 -33.87
N SER A 525 1.91 -9.21 -34.70
CA SER A 525 2.07 -10.39 -35.54
C SER A 525 3.18 -10.21 -36.59
N ALA A 526 3.26 -9.05 -37.24
CA ALA A 526 4.30 -8.74 -38.23
C ALA A 526 5.70 -8.76 -37.61
N LEU A 527 5.86 -8.21 -36.40
CA LEU A 527 7.14 -8.25 -35.66
C LEU A 527 7.58 -9.69 -35.38
N ARG A 528 6.65 -10.53 -34.89
CA ARG A 528 6.96 -11.93 -34.58
C ARG A 528 7.29 -12.75 -35.82
N LEU A 529 6.51 -12.58 -36.89
CA LEU A 529 6.72 -13.29 -38.16
C LEU A 529 8.09 -12.94 -38.75
N GLN A 530 8.41 -11.65 -38.84
CA GLN A 530 9.69 -11.17 -39.39
C GLN A 530 10.90 -11.73 -38.62
N TRP A 531 10.82 -11.78 -37.28
CA TRP A 531 11.87 -12.36 -36.46
C TRP A 531 12.06 -13.85 -36.72
N ILE A 532 10.96 -14.62 -36.79
CA ILE A 532 11.01 -16.07 -37.06
C ILE A 532 11.63 -16.34 -38.43
N ASP A 533 11.20 -15.59 -39.46
CA ASP A 533 11.66 -15.78 -40.84
C ASP A 533 13.16 -15.45 -40.98
N LEU A 534 13.60 -14.32 -40.40
CA LEU A 534 15.03 -13.94 -40.40
C LEU A 534 15.89 -14.94 -39.63
N ARG A 535 15.40 -15.44 -38.49
CA ARG A 535 16.12 -16.43 -37.70
C ARG A 535 16.27 -17.75 -38.45
N ALA A 536 15.19 -18.24 -39.06
CA ALA A 536 15.22 -19.47 -39.85
C ALA A 536 16.17 -19.33 -41.06
N MET A 537 16.14 -18.19 -41.76
CA MET A 537 17.05 -17.91 -42.87
C MET A 537 18.52 -17.91 -42.41
N LEU A 538 18.82 -17.22 -41.32
CA LEU A 538 20.19 -17.11 -40.79
C LEU A 538 20.72 -18.46 -40.28
N GLU A 539 19.89 -19.26 -39.59
CA GLU A 539 20.25 -20.61 -39.14
C GLU A 539 20.56 -21.52 -40.35
N ALA A 540 19.69 -21.52 -41.37
CA ALA A 540 19.91 -22.27 -42.60
C ALA A 540 21.19 -21.84 -43.33
N ARG A 541 21.48 -20.53 -43.39
CA ARG A 541 22.72 -20.00 -43.98
C ARG A 541 23.95 -20.46 -43.22
N ILE A 542 23.93 -20.43 -41.88
CA ILE A 542 25.04 -20.91 -41.03
C ILE A 542 25.27 -22.41 -41.24
N ASP A 543 24.19 -23.20 -41.28
CA ASP A 543 24.28 -24.64 -41.50
C ASP A 543 24.88 -25.00 -42.86
N LEU A 544 24.58 -24.21 -43.91
CA LEU A 544 25.23 -24.35 -45.22
C LEU A 544 26.70 -23.88 -45.22
N CYS A 545 27.02 -22.83 -44.47
CA CYS A 545 28.38 -22.28 -44.40
C CYS A 545 29.37 -23.19 -43.65
N ARG A 546 28.92 -23.96 -42.66
CA ARG A 546 29.78 -24.89 -41.90
C ARG A 546 30.53 -25.89 -42.78
N PRO A 547 29.88 -26.68 -43.65
CA PRO A 547 30.58 -27.58 -44.57
C PRO A 547 31.43 -26.80 -45.60
N TYR A 548 31.03 -25.59 -46.00
CA TYR A 548 31.83 -24.73 -46.88
C TYR A 548 33.17 -24.32 -46.27
N VAL A 549 33.17 -23.87 -45.01
CA VAL A 549 34.39 -23.53 -44.26
C VAL A 549 35.25 -24.76 -44.03
N ALA A 550 34.63 -25.90 -43.69
CA ALA A 550 35.34 -27.17 -43.54
C ALA A 550 36.03 -27.60 -44.85
N PHE A 551 35.36 -27.44 -45.99
CA PHE A 551 35.92 -27.69 -47.31
C PHE A 551 37.16 -26.83 -47.58
N HIS A 552 37.07 -25.51 -47.37
CA HIS A 552 38.20 -24.60 -47.59
C HIS A 552 39.36 -24.83 -46.61
N SER A 553 39.08 -25.23 -45.37
CA SER A 553 40.09 -25.65 -44.39
C SER A 553 40.85 -26.90 -44.86
N LEU A 554 40.11 -27.92 -45.33
CA LEU A 554 40.69 -29.13 -45.90
C LEU A 554 41.49 -28.82 -47.17
N ALA A 555 40.99 -27.92 -48.03
CA ALA A 555 41.68 -27.51 -49.25
C ALA A 555 43.00 -26.81 -48.93
N ALA A 556 43.01 -25.86 -48.00
CA ALA A 556 44.22 -25.17 -47.58
C ALA A 556 45.26 -26.13 -46.96
N ARG A 557 44.81 -27.12 -46.18
CA ARG A 557 45.68 -28.17 -45.63
C ARG A 557 46.23 -29.08 -46.73
N LEU A 558 45.39 -29.50 -47.66
CA LEU A 558 45.80 -30.34 -48.79
C LEU A 558 46.79 -29.64 -49.71
N ILE A 559 46.58 -28.36 -50.02
CA ILE A 559 47.52 -27.54 -50.80
C ILE A 559 48.90 -27.56 -50.14
N LYS A 560 48.97 -27.30 -48.83
CA LYS A 560 50.23 -27.35 -48.08
C LYS A 560 50.93 -28.71 -48.14
N GLU A 561 50.18 -29.80 -48.01
CA GLU A 561 50.75 -31.15 -48.08
C GLU A 561 51.21 -31.51 -49.50
N ILE A 562 50.44 -31.13 -50.53
CA ILE A 562 50.81 -31.31 -51.94
C ILE A 562 52.07 -30.50 -52.26
N ASP A 563 52.13 -29.22 -51.90
CA ASP A 563 53.32 -28.37 -52.11
C ASP A 563 54.56 -28.99 -51.44
N ALA A 564 54.43 -29.44 -50.19
CA ALA A 564 55.52 -30.08 -49.45
C ALA A 564 55.95 -31.44 -50.03
N ALA A 565 55.04 -32.18 -50.67
CA ALA A 565 55.36 -33.42 -51.37
C ALA A 565 56.04 -33.14 -52.72
N GLU A 566 55.54 -32.19 -53.50
CA GLU A 566 56.13 -31.77 -54.78
C GLU A 566 57.57 -31.24 -54.58
N ASP A 567 57.79 -30.40 -53.57
CA ASP A 567 59.12 -29.93 -53.19
C ASP A 567 60.02 -31.09 -52.71
N GLY A 568 59.46 -32.00 -51.90
CA GLY A 568 60.18 -33.18 -51.42
C GLY A 568 60.63 -34.13 -52.53
N PHE A 569 59.80 -34.36 -53.56
CA PHE A 569 60.15 -35.16 -54.73
C PHE A 569 61.17 -34.46 -55.63
N ARG A 570 61.09 -33.13 -55.76
CA ARG A 570 62.00 -32.31 -56.58
C ARG A 570 63.39 -32.17 -55.95
N GLU A 571 63.47 -31.86 -54.66
CA GLU A 571 64.76 -31.64 -53.98
C GLU A 571 65.57 -32.95 -53.86
N LYS A 572 64.89 -34.09 -53.65
CA LYS A 572 65.50 -35.42 -53.56
C LYS A 572 65.83 -36.03 -54.94
N GLN A 573 65.45 -35.38 -56.04
CA GLN A 573 65.89 -35.70 -57.39
C GLN A 573 67.34 -35.24 -57.65
N VAL A 574 67.80 -34.21 -56.93
CA VAL A 574 69.12 -33.57 -57.12
C VAL A 574 70.20 -34.17 -56.22
N LYS A 575 69.84 -34.72 -55.05
CA LYS A 575 70.77 -35.33 -54.09
C LYS A 575 70.84 -36.84 -54.33
N SER A 576 71.98 -37.35 -54.81
CA SER A 576 72.17 -38.76 -55.18
C SER A 576 72.26 -39.75 -54.01
N GLU A 577 71.95 -39.33 -52.78
CA GLU A 577 72.06 -40.13 -51.56
C GLU A 577 70.71 -40.17 -50.84
N GLY A 578 69.92 -41.22 -51.08
CA GLY A 578 68.70 -41.48 -50.32
C GLY A 578 69.00 -42.31 -49.08
N ARG A 579 68.58 -41.85 -47.90
CA ARG A 579 68.58 -42.68 -46.67
C ARG A 579 67.28 -43.48 -46.65
N ASN A 580 67.30 -44.70 -46.09
CA ASN A 580 66.08 -45.54 -45.98
C ASN A 580 64.91 -44.87 -45.23
N GLY A 581 65.16 -43.85 -44.40
CA GLY A 581 64.12 -43.07 -43.73
C GLY A 581 63.36 -42.09 -44.64
N ASP A 582 64.01 -41.61 -45.71
CA ASP A 582 63.40 -40.71 -46.68
C ASP A 582 62.28 -41.38 -47.47
N ASP A 583 62.35 -42.71 -47.60
CA ASP A 583 61.37 -43.50 -48.35
C ASP A 583 60.04 -43.61 -47.58
N MET A 584 60.12 -43.87 -46.28
CA MET A 584 58.94 -44.03 -45.41
C MET A 584 58.20 -42.71 -45.19
N GLU A 585 58.93 -41.59 -45.07
CA GLU A 585 58.32 -40.26 -44.92
C GLU A 585 57.55 -39.83 -46.19
N ALA A 586 58.09 -40.14 -47.37
CA ALA A 586 57.41 -39.84 -48.63
C ALA A 586 56.13 -40.69 -48.81
N GLU A 587 56.17 -41.97 -48.42
CA GLU A 587 54.99 -42.86 -48.42
C GLU A 587 53.89 -42.36 -47.49
N GLN A 588 54.25 -41.97 -46.27
CA GLN A 588 53.31 -41.43 -45.29
C GLN A 588 52.67 -40.13 -45.77
N ARG A 589 53.43 -39.22 -46.39
CA ARG A 589 52.90 -37.98 -46.96
C ARG A 589 51.97 -38.26 -48.14
N TRP A 590 52.32 -39.17 -49.05
CA TRP A 590 51.44 -39.56 -50.15
C TRP A 590 50.11 -40.15 -49.64
N LEU A 591 50.16 -41.07 -48.66
CA LEU A 591 48.95 -41.62 -48.03
C LEU A 591 48.11 -40.53 -47.36
N SER A 592 48.74 -39.56 -46.70
CA SER A 592 48.06 -38.41 -46.10
C SER A 592 47.34 -37.56 -47.16
N ILE A 593 48.00 -37.27 -48.29
CA ILE A 593 47.40 -36.55 -49.43
C ILE A 593 46.18 -37.30 -49.98
N GLN A 594 46.25 -38.63 -50.14
CA GLN A 594 45.11 -39.44 -50.59
C GLN A 594 43.93 -39.36 -49.61
N GLN A 595 44.19 -39.48 -48.31
CA GLN A 595 43.17 -39.39 -47.28
C GLN A 595 42.53 -37.99 -47.23
N LEU A 596 43.35 -36.94 -47.30
CA LEU A 596 42.89 -35.55 -47.28
C LEU A 596 42.07 -35.21 -48.52
N PHE A 597 42.49 -35.69 -49.70
CA PHE A 597 41.75 -35.48 -50.94
C PHE A 597 40.39 -36.21 -50.95
N LEU A 598 40.33 -37.42 -50.38
CA LEU A 598 39.07 -38.14 -50.20
C LEU A 598 38.12 -37.39 -49.25
N GLN A 599 38.64 -36.91 -48.12
CA GLN A 599 37.86 -36.09 -47.18
C GLN A 599 37.36 -34.81 -47.85
N LEU A 600 38.23 -34.09 -48.55
CA LEU A 600 37.88 -32.87 -49.29
C LEU A 600 36.77 -33.12 -50.31
N THR A 601 36.87 -34.20 -51.09
CA THR A 601 35.88 -34.57 -52.11
C THR A 601 34.53 -34.90 -51.50
N ASN A 602 34.52 -35.64 -50.38
CA ASN A 602 33.28 -35.96 -49.66
C ASN A 602 32.65 -34.69 -49.06
N THR A 603 33.43 -33.83 -48.42
CA THR A 603 32.94 -32.55 -47.87
C THR A 603 32.41 -31.63 -48.97
N GLY A 604 33.11 -31.53 -50.11
CA GLY A 604 32.68 -30.74 -51.26
C GLY A 604 31.38 -31.27 -51.88
N LYS A 605 31.23 -32.60 -52.03
CA LYS A 605 29.99 -33.22 -52.52
C LYS A 605 28.81 -32.99 -51.57
N ASN A 606 29.02 -33.15 -50.26
CA ASN A 606 27.98 -32.90 -49.28
C ASN A 606 27.53 -31.44 -49.32
N PHE A 607 28.47 -30.49 -49.36
CA PHE A 607 28.14 -29.07 -49.53
C PHE A 607 27.32 -28.81 -50.79
N LEU A 608 27.70 -29.37 -51.94
CA LEU A 608 26.96 -29.18 -53.20
C LEU A 608 25.52 -29.72 -53.11
N GLN A 609 25.32 -30.87 -52.46
CA GLN A 609 23.98 -31.43 -52.23
C GLN A 609 23.12 -30.58 -51.29
N ASP A 610 23.72 -30.01 -50.25
CA ASP A 610 23.02 -29.13 -49.31
C ASP A 610 22.72 -27.76 -49.96
N ALA A 611 23.63 -27.26 -50.80
CA ALA A 611 23.48 -26.03 -51.56
C ALA A 611 22.32 -26.11 -52.58
N GLU A 612 22.06 -27.26 -53.20
CA GLU A 612 20.91 -27.46 -54.10
C GLU A 612 19.55 -27.32 -53.40
N LYS A 613 19.50 -27.60 -52.09
CA LYS A 613 18.27 -27.53 -51.27
C LYS A 613 18.09 -26.18 -50.60
N ALA A 614 19.10 -25.31 -50.65
CA ALA A 614 19.08 -24.01 -50.00
C ALA A 614 18.16 -23.03 -50.76
N THR A 615 17.26 -22.38 -50.01
CA THR A 615 16.24 -21.46 -50.54
C THR A 615 16.51 -20.00 -50.16
N ASP A 616 17.72 -19.69 -49.68
CA ASP A 616 18.12 -18.35 -49.27
C ASP A 616 18.08 -17.40 -50.49
N PRO A 617 17.25 -16.34 -50.47
CA PRO A 617 17.06 -15.47 -51.62
C PRO A 617 18.21 -14.47 -51.83
N TYR A 618 19.07 -14.26 -50.83
CA TYR A 618 20.13 -13.26 -50.86
C TYR A 618 21.52 -13.88 -51.03
N LEU A 619 21.72 -15.14 -50.64
CA LEU A 619 23.03 -15.81 -50.68
C LEU A 619 23.40 -16.22 -52.11
N ASP A 620 24.63 -15.91 -52.55
CA ASP A 620 25.14 -16.33 -53.86
C ASP A 620 25.64 -17.79 -53.81
N ILE A 621 24.69 -18.71 -53.74
CA ILE A 621 24.93 -20.15 -53.69
C ILE A 621 25.65 -20.61 -54.98
N LYS A 622 25.32 -20.02 -56.13
CA LYS A 622 25.90 -20.41 -57.42
C LYS A 622 27.40 -20.17 -57.46
N ARG A 623 27.86 -19.01 -56.99
CA ARG A 623 29.28 -18.69 -56.88
C ARG A 623 30.01 -19.63 -55.92
N ALA A 624 29.40 -19.95 -54.79
CA ALA A 624 30.00 -20.89 -53.84
C ALA A 624 30.12 -22.31 -54.41
N CYS A 625 29.09 -22.80 -55.10
CA CYS A 625 29.14 -24.08 -55.82
C CYS A 625 30.24 -24.09 -56.89
N LEU A 626 30.33 -23.03 -57.71
CA LEU A 626 31.38 -22.89 -58.72
C LEU A 626 32.78 -22.89 -58.08
N CYS A 627 32.95 -22.20 -56.95
CA CYS A 627 34.21 -22.18 -56.21
C CYS A 627 34.62 -23.59 -55.74
N VAL A 628 33.68 -24.36 -55.18
CA VAL A 628 33.95 -25.74 -54.73
C VAL A 628 34.31 -26.64 -55.91
N GLN A 629 33.54 -26.57 -57.01
CA GLN A 629 33.79 -27.36 -58.22
C GLN A 629 35.17 -27.05 -58.81
N THR A 630 35.48 -25.77 -59.00
CA THR A 630 36.78 -25.33 -59.56
C THR A 630 37.95 -25.76 -58.68
N LEU A 631 37.81 -25.66 -57.35
CA LEU A 631 38.87 -26.04 -56.42
C LEU A 631 39.06 -27.56 -56.36
N LEU A 632 37.97 -28.35 -56.45
CA LEU A 632 38.04 -29.80 -56.57
C LEU A 632 38.71 -30.24 -57.87
N GLU A 633 38.39 -29.60 -58.99
CA GLU A 633 39.04 -29.87 -60.28
C GLU A 633 40.53 -29.54 -60.24
N HIS A 634 40.88 -28.35 -59.73
CA HIS A 634 42.27 -27.94 -59.60
C HIS A 634 43.07 -28.89 -58.71
N LEU A 635 42.57 -29.19 -57.50
CA LEU A 635 43.27 -30.09 -56.58
C LEU A 635 43.25 -31.54 -57.04
N GLY A 636 42.24 -31.96 -57.81
CA GLY A 636 42.23 -33.27 -58.47
C GLY A 636 43.33 -33.40 -59.51
N SER A 637 43.56 -32.36 -60.33
CA SER A 637 44.67 -32.35 -61.29
C SER A 637 46.05 -32.40 -60.60
N ARG A 638 46.20 -31.69 -59.48
CA ARG A 638 47.43 -31.71 -58.68
C ARG A 638 47.64 -33.05 -57.97
N GLN A 639 46.58 -33.64 -57.41
CA GLN A 639 46.65 -34.95 -56.79
C GLN A 639 47.08 -36.03 -57.80
N LEU A 640 46.59 -35.97 -59.05
CA LEU A 640 47.02 -36.86 -60.12
C LEU A 640 48.52 -36.67 -60.41
N SER A 641 48.97 -35.42 -60.52
CA SER A 641 50.38 -35.09 -60.76
C SER A 641 51.30 -35.61 -59.64
N VAL A 642 50.87 -35.49 -58.38
CA VAL A 642 51.58 -36.06 -57.22
C VAL A 642 51.58 -37.59 -57.26
N ASN A 643 50.49 -38.22 -57.70
CA ASN A 643 50.42 -39.67 -57.83
C ASN A 643 51.37 -40.19 -58.92
N GLU A 644 51.44 -39.52 -60.07
CA GLU A 644 52.41 -39.82 -61.12
C GLU A 644 53.86 -39.63 -60.63
N ALA A 645 54.14 -38.54 -59.90
CA ALA A 645 55.45 -38.29 -59.31
C ALA A 645 55.85 -39.35 -58.27
N TRP A 646 54.87 -39.84 -57.49
CA TRP A 646 55.06 -40.94 -56.54
C TRP A 646 55.37 -42.26 -57.25
N GLU A 647 54.63 -42.63 -58.29
CA GLU A 647 54.87 -43.84 -59.10
C GLU A 647 56.27 -43.81 -59.73
N GLU A 648 56.67 -42.66 -60.28
CA GLU A 648 58.01 -42.46 -60.83
C GLU A 648 59.09 -42.60 -59.75
N TRP A 649 58.85 -42.03 -58.57
CA TRP A 649 59.77 -42.12 -57.44
C TRP A 649 59.90 -43.56 -56.90
N GLN A 650 58.79 -44.31 -56.82
CA GLN A 650 58.78 -45.73 -56.44
C GLN A 650 59.54 -46.60 -57.45
N HIS A 651 59.38 -46.32 -58.74
CA HIS A 651 60.14 -46.99 -59.80
C HIS A 651 61.64 -46.67 -59.70
N ARG A 652 62.01 -45.41 -59.49
CA ARG A 652 63.42 -45.00 -59.28
C ARG A 652 64.06 -45.67 -58.07
N ILE A 653 63.34 -45.80 -56.95
CA ILE A 653 63.83 -46.50 -55.76
C ILE A 653 64.08 -47.98 -56.06
N THR A 654 63.15 -48.63 -56.77
CA THR A 654 63.29 -50.02 -57.17
C THR A 654 64.56 -50.24 -57.99
N ILE A 655 64.78 -49.43 -59.04
CA ILE A 655 66.02 -49.47 -59.85
C ILE A 655 67.27 -49.22 -59.00
N ARG A 656 67.23 -48.24 -58.09
CA ARG A 656 68.37 -47.92 -57.22
C ARG A 656 68.73 -49.09 -56.30
N ARG A 657 67.73 -49.73 -55.67
CA ARG A 657 67.93 -50.90 -54.80
C ARG A 657 68.50 -52.07 -55.59
N GLU A 658 67.99 -52.33 -56.80
CA GLU A 658 68.53 -53.36 -57.69
C GLU A 658 70.00 -53.09 -58.09
N PHE A 659 70.32 -51.85 -58.46
CA PHE A 659 71.68 -51.43 -58.75
C PHE A 659 72.62 -51.63 -57.55
N GLN A 660 72.21 -51.20 -56.36
CA GLN A 660 73.03 -51.31 -55.15
C GLN A 660 73.37 -52.77 -54.82
N VAL A 661 72.38 -53.67 -54.90
CA VAL A 661 72.60 -55.11 -54.72
C VAL A 661 73.58 -55.68 -55.75
N GLN A 662 73.45 -55.29 -57.02
CA GLN A 662 74.37 -55.72 -58.08
C GLN A 662 75.80 -55.17 -57.89
N TRP A 663 75.92 -53.91 -57.45
CA TRP A 663 77.20 -53.24 -57.18
C TRP A 663 77.95 -53.89 -56.01
N GLU A 664 77.29 -54.12 -54.88
CA GLU A 664 77.87 -54.78 -53.70
C GLU A 664 78.38 -56.20 -54.03
N ARG A 665 77.61 -56.94 -54.84
CA ARG A 665 78.04 -58.26 -55.34
C ARG A 665 79.29 -58.17 -56.21
N SER A 666 79.31 -57.25 -57.18
CA SER A 666 80.45 -57.09 -58.09
C SER A 666 81.72 -56.62 -57.36
N MET A 667 81.58 -55.76 -56.36
CA MET A 667 82.69 -55.36 -55.49
C MET A 667 83.25 -56.53 -54.69
N THR A 668 82.38 -57.37 -54.11
CA THR A 668 82.80 -58.56 -53.37
C THR A 668 83.57 -59.54 -54.27
N GLU A 669 83.12 -59.75 -55.50
CA GLU A 669 83.80 -60.62 -56.46
C GLU A 669 85.15 -60.02 -56.91
N SER A 670 85.23 -58.71 -57.11
CA SER A 670 86.48 -58.01 -57.49
C SER A 670 87.54 -58.05 -56.39
N SER A 671 87.15 -57.89 -55.12
CA SER A 671 88.05 -58.06 -53.97
C SER A 671 88.62 -59.48 -53.88
N LYS A 672 87.81 -60.51 -54.18
CA LYS A 672 88.28 -61.90 -54.24
C LYS A 672 89.31 -62.11 -55.36
N THR A 673 89.13 -61.46 -56.51
CA THR A 673 90.11 -61.50 -57.61
C THR A 673 91.43 -60.84 -57.22
N ILE A 674 91.40 -59.67 -56.57
CA ILE A 674 92.61 -58.98 -56.07
C ILE A 674 93.40 -59.90 -55.11
N GLU A 675 92.69 -60.53 -54.16
CA GLU A 675 93.32 -61.45 -53.19
C GLU A 675 93.92 -62.68 -53.87
N TRP A 676 93.21 -63.27 -54.83
CA TRP A 676 93.68 -64.44 -55.57
C TRP A 676 94.94 -64.14 -56.38
N VAL A 677 94.98 -63.07 -57.17
CA VAL A 677 96.15 -62.76 -58.01
C VAL A 677 97.35 -62.33 -57.16
N SER A 678 97.13 -61.62 -56.04
CA SER A 678 98.22 -61.29 -55.10
C SER A 678 98.90 -62.54 -54.52
N LYS A 679 98.16 -63.63 -54.31
CA LYS A 679 98.72 -64.91 -53.83
C LYS A 679 99.52 -65.65 -54.91
N LEU A 680 99.18 -65.50 -56.19
CA LEU A 680 99.90 -66.14 -57.29
C LEU A 680 101.33 -65.62 -57.42
N GLU A 681 101.56 -64.33 -57.13
CA GLU A 681 102.89 -63.70 -57.18
C GLU A 681 103.95 -64.46 -56.36
N VAL A 682 103.59 -64.89 -55.15
CA VAL A 682 104.49 -65.59 -54.22
C VAL A 682 104.85 -66.98 -54.74
N GLN A 683 104.01 -67.60 -55.56
CA GLN A 683 104.20 -68.98 -56.01
C GLN A 683 105.25 -69.13 -57.12
N PHE A 684 105.70 -68.04 -57.74
CA PHE A 684 106.63 -68.09 -58.86
C PHE A 684 108.10 -68.29 -58.45
N TYR A 685 108.44 -67.93 -57.22
CA TYR A 685 109.79 -68.06 -56.66
C TYR A 685 109.88 -69.24 -55.65
N PRO A 686 111.07 -69.79 -55.37
CA PRO A 686 112.34 -69.60 -56.09
C PRO A 686 112.31 -70.23 -57.49
N VAL A 687 113.05 -69.63 -58.41
CA VAL A 687 113.09 -70.01 -59.84
C VAL A 687 113.69 -71.42 -60.04
N ILE A 688 114.82 -71.71 -59.40
CA ILE A 688 115.42 -73.05 -59.35
C ILE A 688 114.94 -73.75 -58.07
N ARG A 689 114.25 -74.90 -58.17
CA ARG A 689 113.86 -75.70 -56.99
C ARG A 689 114.60 -77.03 -56.89
N GLY A 690 115.21 -77.52 -57.98
CA GLY A 690 115.98 -78.77 -57.99
C GLY A 690 117.33 -78.69 -57.28
N GLN A 691 117.74 -79.79 -56.64
CA GLN A 691 119.08 -79.97 -56.01
C GLN A 691 120.13 -80.56 -56.97
N SER A 692 119.85 -80.61 -58.27
CA SER A 692 120.76 -81.24 -59.24
C SER A 692 122.01 -80.38 -59.43
N SER A 693 123.19 -80.98 -59.37
CA SER A 693 124.45 -80.32 -59.74
C SER A 693 124.74 -80.33 -61.24
N SER A 694 123.86 -80.93 -62.05
CA SER A 694 124.03 -81.01 -63.51
C SER A 694 123.43 -79.80 -64.21
N SER A 695 124.28 -78.99 -64.84
CA SER A 695 123.88 -77.81 -65.61
C SER A 695 122.81 -78.12 -66.68
N ARG A 696 122.87 -79.31 -67.31
CA ARG A 696 121.88 -79.74 -68.32
C ARG A 696 120.48 -79.98 -67.74
N VAL A 697 120.39 -80.53 -66.52
CA VAL A 697 119.10 -80.83 -65.87
C VAL A 697 118.44 -79.54 -65.39
N ILE A 698 119.22 -78.62 -64.83
CA ILE A 698 118.73 -77.32 -64.39
C ILE A 698 118.14 -76.53 -65.58
N ALA A 699 118.81 -76.53 -66.73
CA ALA A 699 118.30 -75.85 -67.93
C ALA A 699 116.94 -76.40 -68.40
N ARG A 700 116.71 -77.73 -68.34
CA ARG A 700 115.41 -78.34 -68.70
C ARG A 700 114.31 -78.00 -67.70
N GLU A 701 114.60 -78.01 -66.39
CA GLU A 701 113.62 -77.63 -65.35
C GLU A 701 113.14 -76.18 -65.56
N LEU A 702 114.07 -75.28 -65.90
CA LEU A 702 113.76 -73.89 -66.20
C LEU A 702 112.90 -73.72 -67.46
N GLU A 703 113.12 -74.52 -68.50
CA GLU A 703 112.28 -74.53 -69.71
C GLU A 703 110.83 -74.98 -69.43
N GLU A 704 110.64 -76.05 -68.64
CA GLU A 704 109.31 -76.56 -68.26
C GLU A 704 108.53 -75.55 -67.40
N ARG A 705 109.22 -74.87 -66.47
CA ARG A 705 108.64 -73.78 -65.66
C ARG A 705 108.17 -72.61 -66.50
N LEU A 706 108.95 -72.23 -67.51
CA LEU A 706 108.57 -71.15 -68.40
C LEU A 706 107.30 -71.51 -69.19
N GLN A 707 107.14 -72.79 -69.59
CA GLN A 707 105.95 -73.26 -70.29
C GLN A 707 104.69 -73.27 -69.41
N SER A 708 104.78 -73.54 -68.10
CA SER A 708 103.63 -73.52 -67.19
C SER A 708 103.28 -72.12 -66.68
N PHE A 709 104.26 -71.23 -66.52
CA PHE A 709 104.07 -69.86 -66.04
C PHE A 709 103.22 -68.99 -66.97
N ILE A 710 103.46 -69.08 -68.29
CA ILE A 710 102.81 -68.20 -69.28
C ILE A 710 101.27 -68.33 -69.30
N PRO A 711 100.67 -69.54 -69.32
CA PRO A 711 99.20 -69.69 -69.25
C PRO A 711 98.57 -69.14 -67.97
N GLU A 712 99.23 -69.27 -66.82
CA GLU A 712 98.70 -68.86 -65.52
C GLU A 712 98.69 -67.33 -65.36
N VAL A 713 99.71 -66.66 -65.89
CA VAL A 713 99.73 -65.20 -66.03
C VAL A 713 98.63 -64.71 -66.98
N LYS A 714 98.46 -65.34 -68.14
CA LYS A 714 97.39 -64.94 -69.09
C LYS A 714 95.99 -65.13 -68.49
N ARG A 715 95.77 -66.17 -67.69
CA ARG A 715 94.50 -66.42 -67.00
C ARG A 715 94.18 -65.34 -65.96
N SER A 716 95.16 -64.99 -65.12
CA SER A 716 94.98 -63.94 -64.11
C SER A 716 94.74 -62.56 -64.72
N GLN A 717 95.46 -62.22 -65.80
CA GLN A 717 95.21 -61.00 -66.57
C GLN A 717 93.81 -60.94 -67.18
N SER A 718 93.33 -62.04 -67.76
CA SER A 718 91.98 -62.10 -68.34
C SER A 718 90.87 -61.93 -67.29
N GLU A 719 91.05 -62.50 -66.10
CA GLU A 719 90.10 -62.34 -64.99
C GLU A 719 90.09 -60.89 -64.46
N ILE A 720 91.25 -60.24 -64.33
CA ILE A 720 91.34 -58.83 -63.93
C ILE A 720 90.62 -57.93 -64.94
N GLU A 721 90.87 -58.13 -66.25
CA GLU A 721 90.20 -57.37 -67.30
C GLU A 721 88.68 -57.57 -67.30
N LEU A 722 88.20 -58.78 -67.01
CA LEU A 722 86.76 -59.06 -66.89
C LEU A 722 86.13 -58.28 -65.71
N ARG A 723 86.81 -58.23 -64.55
CA ARG A 723 86.33 -57.48 -63.39
C ARG A 723 86.30 -55.99 -63.65
N VAL A 724 87.34 -55.44 -64.29
CA VAL A 724 87.37 -54.04 -64.70
C VAL A 724 86.20 -53.72 -65.64
N LYS A 725 85.99 -54.50 -66.70
CA LYS A 725 84.87 -54.29 -67.64
C LYS A 725 83.50 -54.39 -66.97
N THR A 726 83.33 -55.32 -66.03
CA THR A 726 82.06 -55.51 -65.31
C THR A 726 81.76 -54.31 -64.39
N LEU A 727 82.77 -53.84 -63.64
CA LEU A 727 82.65 -52.66 -62.78
C LEU A 727 82.42 -51.39 -63.60
N GLU A 728 83.08 -51.24 -64.75
CA GLU A 728 82.86 -50.11 -65.67
C GLU A 728 81.43 -50.11 -66.20
N ALA A 729 80.93 -51.25 -66.69
CA ALA A 729 79.57 -51.37 -67.21
C ALA A 729 78.50 -51.12 -66.14
N LEU A 730 78.71 -51.61 -64.91
CA LEU A 730 77.81 -51.33 -63.79
C LEU A 730 77.90 -49.86 -63.36
N SER A 731 79.09 -49.25 -63.37
CA SER A 731 79.25 -47.83 -62.98
C SER A 731 78.50 -46.84 -63.86
N LEU A 732 78.16 -47.24 -65.09
CA LEU A 732 77.32 -46.43 -65.98
C LEU A 732 75.83 -46.46 -65.58
N LYS A 733 75.41 -47.45 -64.78
CA LYS A 733 74.02 -47.65 -64.37
C LYS A 733 73.65 -46.94 -63.07
N GLY A 734 74.62 -46.47 -62.28
CA GLY A 734 74.34 -45.84 -61.00
C GLY A 734 75.56 -45.27 -60.28
N ASN A 735 75.33 -44.53 -59.19
CA ASN A 735 76.39 -43.92 -58.41
C ASN A 735 77.18 -44.96 -57.60
N THR A 736 78.49 -44.96 -57.79
CA THR A 736 79.43 -45.91 -57.20
C THR A 736 80.06 -45.47 -55.88
N GLN A 737 79.61 -44.34 -55.31
CA GLN A 737 80.10 -43.75 -54.04
C GLN A 737 81.63 -43.58 -53.98
N GLY A 738 82.27 -43.24 -55.10
CA GLY A 738 83.73 -43.12 -55.20
C GLY A 738 84.52 -44.44 -55.05
N GLN A 739 83.85 -45.56 -54.77
CA GLN A 739 84.51 -46.87 -54.61
C GLN A 739 85.04 -47.42 -55.95
N LYS A 740 84.43 -47.02 -57.07
CA LYS A 740 84.83 -47.39 -58.43
C LYS A 740 86.32 -47.14 -58.66
N ASP A 741 86.74 -45.89 -58.49
CA ASP A 741 88.08 -45.47 -58.90
C ASP A 741 89.14 -46.15 -58.03
N ALA A 742 88.85 -46.37 -56.75
CA ALA A 742 89.74 -47.07 -55.84
C ALA A 742 89.94 -48.55 -56.24
N ILE A 743 88.86 -49.27 -56.56
CA ILE A 743 88.94 -50.70 -56.89
C ILE A 743 89.45 -50.93 -58.32
N ILE A 744 89.02 -50.12 -59.30
CA ILE A 744 89.55 -50.19 -60.67
C ILE A 744 91.05 -49.85 -60.68
N LYS A 745 91.48 -48.84 -59.91
CA LYS A 745 92.91 -48.53 -59.74
C LYS A 745 93.65 -49.71 -59.13
N SER A 746 93.12 -50.32 -58.06
CA SER A 746 93.76 -51.48 -57.42
C SER A 746 93.91 -52.66 -58.39
N LEU A 747 92.88 -52.96 -59.19
CA LEU A 747 92.93 -54.00 -60.22
C LEU A 747 93.94 -53.67 -61.33
N SER A 748 94.00 -52.41 -61.76
CA SER A 748 94.90 -51.94 -62.82
C SER A 748 96.37 -51.92 -62.36
N ASP A 749 96.64 -51.44 -61.15
CA ASP A 749 97.95 -51.47 -60.52
C ASP A 749 98.44 -52.92 -60.39
N LEU A 750 97.53 -53.83 -60.00
CA LEU A 750 97.82 -55.25 -59.88
C LEU A 750 98.10 -55.88 -61.26
N TYR A 751 97.37 -55.52 -62.31
CA TYR A 751 97.66 -55.94 -63.69
C TYR A 751 99.06 -55.50 -64.15
N GLN A 752 99.40 -54.22 -63.94
CA GLN A 752 100.70 -53.66 -64.31
C GLN A 752 101.85 -54.32 -63.54
N LYS A 753 101.67 -54.52 -62.23
CA LYS A 753 102.65 -55.22 -61.40
C LYS A 753 102.88 -56.64 -61.90
N PHE A 754 101.81 -57.39 -62.18
CA PHE A 754 101.91 -58.77 -62.65
C PHE A 754 102.51 -58.86 -64.06
N GLN A 755 102.25 -57.86 -64.92
CA GLN A 755 102.90 -57.74 -66.23
C GLN A 755 104.42 -57.55 -66.09
N LEU A 756 104.87 -56.68 -65.19
CA LEU A 756 106.29 -56.45 -64.92
C LEU A 756 106.97 -57.72 -64.38
N ILE A 757 106.35 -58.36 -63.38
CA ILE A 757 106.84 -59.62 -62.82
C ILE A 757 106.92 -60.69 -63.89
N SER A 758 105.95 -60.77 -64.80
CA SER A 758 105.98 -61.71 -65.91
C SER A 758 107.17 -61.47 -66.83
N THR A 759 107.43 -60.21 -67.23
CA THR A 759 108.56 -59.88 -68.10
C THR A 759 109.90 -60.14 -67.41
N GLU A 760 110.05 -59.76 -66.15
CA GLU A 760 111.29 -59.96 -65.39
C GLU A 760 111.56 -61.44 -65.13
N TYR A 761 110.53 -62.21 -64.81
CA TYR A 761 110.62 -63.66 -64.62
C TYR A 761 111.05 -64.35 -65.92
N GLN A 762 110.46 -63.97 -67.06
CA GLN A 762 110.83 -64.53 -68.37
C GLN A 762 112.28 -64.23 -68.74
N ILE A 763 112.74 -62.99 -68.53
CA ILE A 763 114.13 -62.60 -68.83
C ILE A 763 115.11 -63.37 -67.93
N LEU A 764 114.86 -63.40 -66.61
CA LEU A 764 115.73 -64.09 -65.67
C LEU A 764 115.82 -65.59 -65.99
N VAL A 765 114.69 -66.25 -66.23
CA VAL A 765 114.64 -67.67 -66.56
C VAL A 765 115.38 -67.94 -67.88
N GLN A 766 115.21 -67.10 -68.90
CA GLN A 766 115.94 -67.24 -70.17
C GLN A 766 117.45 -67.07 -70.01
N MET A 767 117.91 -66.09 -69.22
CA MET A 767 119.33 -65.92 -68.92
C MET A 767 119.91 -67.12 -68.17
N LEU A 768 119.19 -67.64 -67.17
CA LEU A 768 119.59 -68.86 -66.44
C LEU A 768 119.67 -70.08 -67.38
N ILE A 769 118.70 -70.25 -68.28
CA ILE A 769 118.73 -71.33 -69.28
C ILE A 769 119.98 -71.22 -70.17
N ALA A 770 120.28 -70.01 -70.66
CA ALA A 770 121.46 -69.77 -71.49
C ALA A 770 122.76 -70.10 -70.75
N PHE A 771 122.92 -69.57 -69.53
CA PHE A 771 124.09 -69.81 -68.69
C PHE A 771 124.31 -71.30 -68.40
N PHE A 772 123.27 -72.03 -67.99
CA PHE A 772 123.41 -73.46 -67.69
C PHE A 772 123.65 -74.32 -68.95
N LYS A 773 123.17 -73.89 -70.13
CA LYS A 773 123.55 -74.52 -71.41
C LYS A 773 125.03 -74.29 -71.73
N ASN A 774 125.53 -73.07 -71.56
CA ASN A 774 126.93 -72.73 -71.79
C ASN A 774 127.87 -73.46 -70.82
N MET A 775 127.50 -73.54 -69.54
CA MET A 775 128.22 -74.37 -68.55
C MET A 775 128.24 -75.84 -68.93
N SER A 776 127.10 -76.39 -69.40
CA SER A 776 127.05 -77.76 -69.90
C SER A 776 127.94 -77.99 -71.12
N GLU A 777 128.12 -77.01 -72.00
CA GLU A 777 129.07 -77.11 -73.12
C GLU A 777 130.53 -77.02 -72.67
N LEU A 778 130.81 -76.18 -71.67
CA LEU A 778 132.14 -76.06 -71.07
C LEU A 778 132.57 -77.38 -70.42
N ASP A 779 131.70 -77.98 -69.60
CA ASP A 779 131.94 -79.29 -68.97
C ASP A 779 132.25 -80.35 -70.02
N ARG A 780 131.46 -80.39 -71.11
CA ARG A 780 131.66 -81.33 -72.23
C ARG A 780 133.01 -81.13 -72.92
N LYS A 781 133.45 -79.88 -73.15
CA LYS A 781 134.76 -79.58 -73.76
C LYS A 781 135.92 -80.01 -72.86
N ILE A 782 135.82 -79.75 -71.55
CA ILE A 782 136.83 -80.18 -70.57
C ILE A 782 136.94 -81.71 -70.54
N GLU A 783 135.82 -82.42 -70.44
CA GLU A 783 135.82 -83.89 -70.44
C GLU A 783 136.43 -84.46 -71.72
N THR A 784 136.11 -83.87 -72.88
CA THR A 784 136.65 -84.30 -74.18
C THR A 784 138.17 -84.13 -74.23
N LEU A 785 138.69 -82.97 -73.82
CA LEU A 785 140.13 -82.70 -73.77
C LEU A 785 140.86 -83.59 -72.77
N GLN A 786 140.30 -83.80 -71.57
CA GLN A 786 140.88 -84.70 -70.58
C GLN A 786 140.97 -86.15 -71.08
N SER A 787 139.96 -86.62 -71.81
CA SER A 787 139.97 -87.96 -72.42
C SER A 787 141.05 -88.07 -73.50
N GLN A 788 141.19 -87.06 -74.35
CA GLN A 788 142.22 -86.99 -75.38
C GLN A 788 143.64 -87.02 -74.77
N TYR A 789 143.90 -86.22 -73.73
CA TYR A 789 145.21 -86.17 -73.08
C TYR A 789 145.61 -87.46 -72.36
N ARG A 790 144.66 -88.26 -71.87
CA ARG A 790 144.97 -89.54 -71.20
C ARG A 790 145.38 -90.64 -72.17
N THR A 791 145.04 -90.52 -73.46
CA THR A 791 145.19 -91.61 -74.42
C THR A 791 146.34 -91.41 -75.42
N SER A 792 146.95 -90.22 -75.47
CA SER A 792 148.08 -89.96 -76.38
C SER A 792 149.37 -90.61 -75.89
N LEU A 793 150.06 -91.36 -76.77
CA LEU A 793 151.39 -91.93 -76.52
C LEU A 793 152.46 -90.83 -76.44
N LEU A 794 153.47 -91.03 -75.58
CA LEU A 794 154.59 -90.11 -75.43
C LEU A 794 155.45 -90.05 -76.72
N PRO A 795 155.79 -88.84 -77.20
CA PRO A 795 156.58 -88.63 -78.41
C PRO A 795 157.95 -89.32 -78.36
N ARG A 796 158.36 -89.97 -79.46
CA ARG A 796 159.70 -90.58 -79.58
C ARG A 796 160.71 -89.65 -80.24
N GLU A 797 160.24 -88.62 -80.92
CA GLU A 797 161.06 -87.59 -81.57
C GLU A 797 160.75 -86.20 -80.99
N LEU A 798 161.78 -85.35 -80.93
CA LEU A 798 161.66 -84.01 -80.35
C LEU A 798 160.62 -83.14 -81.08
N ALA A 799 160.52 -83.28 -82.40
CA ALA A 799 159.57 -82.53 -83.22
C ALA A 799 158.10 -82.86 -82.89
N GLU A 800 157.79 -84.13 -82.56
CA GLU A 800 156.44 -84.53 -82.13
C GLU A 800 156.09 -83.98 -80.75
N ALA A 801 157.06 -83.87 -79.84
CA ALA A 801 156.85 -83.31 -78.51
C ALA A 801 156.53 -81.81 -78.54
N GLU A 802 157.23 -81.04 -79.38
CA GLU A 802 156.97 -79.60 -79.53
C GLU A 802 155.59 -79.33 -80.15
N GLN A 803 155.15 -80.15 -81.11
CA GLN A 803 153.83 -80.05 -81.73
C GLN A 803 152.71 -80.32 -80.70
N GLN A 804 152.79 -81.43 -79.95
CA GLN A 804 151.77 -81.77 -78.93
C GLN A 804 151.68 -80.72 -77.82
N LEU A 805 152.81 -80.19 -77.35
CA LEU A 805 152.81 -79.14 -76.32
C LEU A 805 152.06 -77.89 -76.80
N LYS A 806 152.29 -77.48 -78.05
CA LYS A 806 151.65 -76.29 -78.64
C LYS A 806 150.14 -76.46 -78.80
N GLU A 807 149.68 -77.66 -79.18
CA GLU A 807 148.25 -78.00 -79.26
C GLU A 807 147.57 -78.04 -77.89
N HIS A 808 148.26 -78.55 -76.86
CA HIS A 808 147.75 -78.56 -75.49
C HIS A 808 147.64 -77.14 -74.91
N GLU A 809 148.62 -76.26 -75.18
CA GLU A 809 148.60 -74.86 -74.75
C GLU A 809 147.43 -74.09 -75.41
N ALA A 810 147.20 -74.31 -76.70
CA ALA A 810 146.08 -73.70 -77.43
C ALA A 810 144.71 -74.15 -76.87
N SER A 811 144.57 -75.45 -76.58
CA SER A 811 143.33 -76.03 -76.03
C SER A 811 143.03 -75.53 -74.61
N LYS A 812 144.06 -75.38 -73.77
CA LYS A 812 143.95 -74.75 -72.44
C LYS A 812 143.46 -73.30 -72.55
N GLN A 813 143.98 -72.53 -73.51
CA GLN A 813 143.56 -71.15 -73.72
C GLN A 813 142.08 -71.06 -74.13
N ALA A 814 141.61 -71.96 -75.00
CA ALA A 814 140.21 -72.01 -75.41
C ALA A 814 139.24 -72.34 -74.25
N VAL A 815 139.62 -73.25 -73.34
CA VAL A 815 138.83 -73.55 -72.13
C VAL A 815 138.81 -72.36 -71.18
N LEU A 816 139.95 -71.67 -70.99
CA LEU A 816 140.03 -70.49 -70.14
C LEU A 816 139.14 -69.35 -70.62
N GLU A 817 139.08 -69.09 -71.93
CA GLU A 817 138.21 -68.05 -72.49
C GLU A 817 136.71 -68.39 -72.31
N LEU A 818 136.32 -69.66 -72.47
CA LEU A 818 134.94 -70.09 -72.19
C LEU A 818 134.59 -70.00 -70.69
N PHE A 819 135.54 -70.31 -69.80
CA PHE A 819 135.35 -70.15 -68.37
C PHE A 819 135.19 -68.66 -67.98
N LYS A 820 135.99 -67.76 -68.55
CA LYS A 820 135.81 -66.30 -68.36
C LYS A 820 134.46 -65.82 -68.87
N PHE A 821 134.00 -66.34 -70.02
CA PHE A 821 132.69 -66.01 -70.57
C PHE A 821 131.56 -66.45 -69.62
N ALA A 822 131.60 -67.70 -69.13
CA ALA A 822 130.64 -68.19 -68.14
C ALA A 822 130.69 -67.40 -66.82
N GLN A 823 131.88 -67.00 -66.37
CA GLN A 823 132.02 -66.14 -65.19
C GLN A 823 131.33 -64.77 -65.41
N THR A 824 131.51 -64.16 -66.58
CA THR A 824 130.86 -62.88 -66.93
C THR A 824 129.33 -63.03 -66.99
N GLU A 825 128.82 -64.12 -67.59
CA GLU A 825 127.37 -64.40 -67.60
C GLU A 825 126.83 -64.61 -66.18
N SER A 826 127.57 -65.31 -65.32
CA SER A 826 127.20 -65.53 -63.92
C SER A 826 127.10 -64.20 -63.16
N GLU A 827 128.07 -63.29 -63.32
CA GLU A 827 128.06 -61.97 -62.70
C GLU A 827 126.87 -61.12 -63.17
N GLN A 828 126.50 -61.19 -64.45
CA GLN A 828 125.31 -60.52 -65.00
C GLN A 828 124.01 -61.06 -64.41
N ILE A 829 123.88 -62.39 -64.30
CA ILE A 829 122.71 -63.04 -63.69
C ILE A 829 122.62 -62.69 -62.22
N ILE A 830 123.73 -62.76 -61.48
CA ILE A 830 123.78 -62.40 -60.06
C ILE A 830 123.40 -60.94 -59.87
N SER A 831 123.90 -60.03 -60.71
CA SER A 831 123.54 -58.61 -60.65
C SER A 831 122.03 -58.42 -60.87
N ARG A 832 121.43 -59.14 -61.82
CA ARG A 832 119.99 -59.06 -62.10
C ARG A 832 119.15 -59.63 -60.95
N ILE A 833 119.58 -60.73 -60.33
CA ILE A 833 118.91 -61.30 -59.15
C ILE A 833 118.98 -60.33 -57.96
N HIS A 834 120.04 -59.53 -57.81
CA HIS A 834 120.11 -58.51 -56.76
C HIS A 834 119.26 -57.25 -57.07
N GLN A 835 118.90 -57.03 -58.34
CA GLN A 835 118.06 -55.91 -58.77
C GLN A 835 116.56 -56.24 -58.73
N GLN A 836 116.21 -57.53 -58.69
CA GLN A 836 114.86 -58.07 -58.56
C GLN A 836 114.56 -58.38 -57.09
#